data_AF-A0A965UY99-F1
#
_entry.id   AF-A0A965UY99-F1
#
_cell.length_a   1.000
_cell.length_b   1.000
_cell.length_c   1.000
_cell.angle_alpha   90.00
_cell.angle_beta   90.00
_cell.angle_gamma   90.00
#
_symmetry.space_group_name_H-M   'P 1'
#
loop_
_entity.id
_entity.type
_entity.pdbx_description
1 polymer ?
#
loop_
_entity_poly.entity_id
_entity_poly.type
_entity_poly.pdbx_seq_one_letter_code
_entity_poly.pdbx_strand_id
1 'polypeptide(L)'
;MFFQEENIMASLDNDAAFDLTNETLKAWKAPQTPVSAPFDPESSTLRAQHFCPDNVLKNIQTAIDRDRYRKQIIPLLKKVKAQDALTISEARGITEIPLQHTSTKERATLLHGLIQGEASPAHIESITYLLAHDGFTTRFSPAEGKLFFSTLCEHGIETLSGLISLAPVPECRELLFEAWLHKRLSDLFETLSHEKQGLIQFRQESSLREKLETVSYVTPEQRMDFIREILSLDISTDIYQSFITDKLDNIFHKLNITERSAILSEQLMSDTRIGVFEILRSATSLDEIRILISEAGIERLTALESSSVNELLATSIFLGEVRAIDFQITVKDFTEQSLSLAHKELRDKFLEVPKLVSNYPAFKNSNVARQLQIAAVDGLIELDEAISSTQKDRDRMLEVLERHSRMAQIEFYYGVDLSTRNSILNLNRDLHDDVCTLQDFGVIPPSEKDGSTPELISERTDYWQITHIEQVERVLQSIPEGDILFSPLLSRIELVASLGPGVLGARYPDGVIQIADLALNHKGIAEAYENIESLLIVLAHELGHGLQIGEGGSQIHFPGNDHDPTFGQGESVYDFDEWLNLSGWRVYRREQYKPGQNGNTIILDGEELSLNKPVEYNGETIILSYDRWRNILQSYRADSEFSNRWYAKMSPWEDFAEAFSEYIFLPDRLLRDAPEKFLHLELEFKKYEDNQELQRRLRTALAQNPDLTLK
;
A
#
# COMPACT_ATOMS: atom_id res chain seq x y z
N MET A 1 23.59 -31.03 2.26
CA MET A 1 25.04 -30.80 2.45
C MET A 1 25.12 -29.44 3.14
N PHE A 2 25.36 -29.42 4.45
CA PHE A 2 25.21 -28.24 5.31
C PHE A 2 26.45 -27.35 5.20
N PHE A 3 26.27 -26.05 4.98
CA PHE A 3 27.29 -25.04 5.28
C PHE A 3 26.88 -24.30 6.56
N GLN A 4 27.70 -24.47 7.59
CA GLN A 4 27.82 -23.56 8.73
C GLN A 4 28.80 -22.48 8.32
N GLU A 5 28.46 -21.20 8.52
CA GLU A 5 29.46 -20.15 8.63
C GLU A 5 29.42 -19.57 10.04
N GLU A 6 30.60 -19.55 10.64
CA GLU A 6 30.88 -19.26 12.03
C GLU A 6 31.00 -17.76 12.29
N ASN A 7 30.69 -17.40 13.54
CA ASN A 7 30.89 -16.11 14.16
C ASN A 7 32.31 -15.56 13.96
N ILE A 8 32.41 -14.33 13.43
CA ILE A 8 33.58 -13.47 13.64
C ILE A 8 33.19 -12.42 14.70
N MET A 9 33.51 -12.71 15.95
CA MET A 9 33.52 -11.78 17.07
C MET A 9 34.79 -12.03 17.87
N ALA A 10 35.86 -11.29 17.57
CA ALA A 10 36.98 -11.12 18.47
C ALA A 10 37.81 -9.86 18.16
N SER A 11 38.08 -9.12 19.23
CA SER A 11 39.11 -8.11 19.45
C SER A 11 39.01 -6.79 18.69
N LEU A 12 38.52 -5.76 19.38
CA LEU A 12 39.30 -4.55 19.61
C LEU A 12 39.06 -4.06 21.04
N ASP A 13 40.13 -4.07 21.83
CA ASP A 13 40.23 -3.44 23.15
C ASP A 13 39.93 -1.93 23.07
N ASN A 14 39.22 -1.41 24.06
CA ASN A 14 39.41 -0.06 24.53
C ASN A 14 39.02 0.05 26.01
N ASP A 15 40.04 -0.06 26.85
CA ASP A 15 40.09 0.55 28.18
C ASP A 15 40.01 2.07 28.04
N ALA A 16 39.00 2.71 28.63
CA ALA A 16 39.14 3.94 29.41
C ALA A 16 37.81 4.42 30.00
N ALA A 17 37.75 4.42 31.33
CA ALA A 17 37.05 5.35 32.21
C ALA A 17 35.50 5.40 32.18
N PHE A 18 34.87 4.97 33.29
CA PHE A 18 34.30 5.92 34.25
C PHE A 18 33.97 5.22 35.58
N ASP A 19 34.73 5.60 36.62
CA ASP A 19 34.39 5.43 38.03
C ASP A 19 33.27 6.42 38.37
N LEU A 20 32.19 5.95 38.99
CA LEU A 20 31.47 6.70 40.03
C LEU A 20 30.68 5.73 40.90
N THR A 21 31.10 5.71 42.15
CA THR A 21 30.80 4.75 43.20
C THR A 21 29.41 4.92 43.81
N ASN A 22 28.79 3.78 44.11
CA ASN A 22 27.64 3.63 45.00
C ASN A 22 28.02 4.00 46.44
N GLU A 23 27.58 5.17 46.91
CA GLU A 23 27.69 5.53 48.32
C GLU A 23 26.48 6.35 48.82
N THR A 24 25.26 5.80 48.77
CA THR A 24 24.15 6.33 49.58
C THR A 24 23.04 5.30 49.88
N LEU A 25 23.34 4.28 50.68
CA LEU A 25 22.32 3.45 51.32
C LEU A 25 22.73 3.15 52.77
N LYS A 26 22.48 4.10 53.67
CA LYS A 26 22.41 3.86 55.11
C LYS A 26 21.26 4.64 55.76
N ALA A 27 20.22 3.88 56.07
CA ALA A 27 19.47 3.86 57.34
C ALA A 27 18.96 5.18 57.94
N TRP A 28 17.63 5.31 58.08
CA TRP A 28 17.05 5.78 59.34
C TRP A 28 15.55 5.47 59.54
N LYS A 29 15.30 4.59 60.54
CA LYS A 29 14.32 4.62 61.63
C LYS A 29 12.93 5.25 61.43
N ALA A 30 11.91 4.40 61.63
CA ALA A 30 10.57 4.77 62.05
C ALA A 30 10.55 5.45 63.44
N PRO A 31 9.59 6.36 63.69
CA PRO A 31 9.12 6.65 65.04
C PRO A 31 7.69 6.15 65.25
N GLN A 32 7.50 5.42 66.36
CA GLN A 32 6.21 5.25 67.02
C GLN A 32 5.90 6.48 67.85
N THR A 33 4.69 7.03 67.74
CA THR A 33 3.94 7.60 68.88
C THR A 33 2.46 7.81 68.50
N PRO A 34 1.51 7.59 69.43
CA PRO A 34 0.08 7.66 69.16
C PRO A 34 -0.48 9.05 69.51
N VAL A 35 -1.36 9.60 68.65
CA VAL A 35 -2.19 10.76 69.03
C VAL A 35 -3.62 10.52 68.55
N SER A 36 -4.52 10.52 69.52
CA SER A 36 -5.98 10.58 69.40
C SER A 36 -6.44 11.95 68.90
N ALA A 37 -7.20 12.02 67.81
CA ALA A 37 -8.00 13.17 67.41
C ALA A 37 -9.18 12.71 66.52
N PRO A 38 -10.31 13.44 66.47
CA PRO A 38 -11.60 12.92 66.01
C PRO A 38 -11.73 12.83 64.49
N PHE A 39 -12.60 11.91 64.07
CA PHE A 39 -12.90 11.51 62.71
C PHE A 39 -13.54 12.66 61.89
N ASP A 40 -12.93 13.01 60.75
CA ASP A 40 -13.49 13.88 59.71
C ASP A 40 -13.71 13.07 58.43
N PRO A 41 -14.96 12.82 57.98
CA PRO A 41 -15.27 11.93 56.85
C PRO A 41 -14.71 12.41 55.50
N GLU A 42 -14.52 13.72 55.28
CA GLU A 42 -14.14 14.25 53.94
C GLU A 42 -12.64 14.14 53.64
N SER A 43 -11.80 13.92 54.66
CA SER A 43 -10.35 13.70 54.48
C SER A 43 -9.98 12.24 54.16
N SER A 44 -10.95 11.32 54.20
CA SER A 44 -10.72 9.87 54.09
C SER A 44 -10.54 9.37 52.66
N THR A 45 -11.11 10.06 51.67
CA THR A 45 -10.97 9.72 50.24
C THR A 45 -9.57 10.02 49.69
N LEU A 46 -8.88 11.05 50.21
CA LEU A 46 -7.52 11.39 49.80
C LEU A 46 -6.44 10.53 50.49
N ARG A 47 -6.68 10.00 51.70
CA ARG A 47 -5.74 9.07 52.36
C ARG A 47 -5.88 7.61 51.93
N ALA A 48 -7.05 7.20 51.44
CA ALA A 48 -7.24 5.86 50.89
C ALA A 48 -6.39 5.60 49.64
N GLN A 49 -6.04 6.63 48.87
CA GLN A 49 -5.19 6.50 47.67
C GLN A 49 -3.71 6.16 47.96
N HIS A 50 -3.26 6.18 49.22
CA HIS A 50 -1.89 5.82 49.58
C HIS A 50 -1.73 4.47 50.28
N PHE A 51 -2.83 3.77 50.58
CA PHE A 51 -2.80 2.47 51.28
C PHE A 51 -3.74 1.42 50.69
N CYS A 52 -4.46 1.73 49.62
CA CYS A 52 -5.32 0.80 48.94
C CYS A 52 -4.53 0.21 47.75
N PRO A 53 -4.24 -1.10 47.73
CA PRO A 53 -3.62 -1.75 46.59
C PRO A 53 -4.40 -1.46 45.31
N ASP A 54 -3.73 -1.21 44.18
CA ASP A 54 -4.36 -0.76 42.93
C ASP A 54 -5.52 -1.66 42.47
N ASN A 55 -5.45 -2.95 42.77
CA ASN A 55 -6.51 -3.92 42.50
C ASN A 55 -7.80 -3.67 43.30
N VAL A 56 -7.72 -3.13 44.52
CA VAL A 56 -8.89 -2.76 45.34
C VAL A 56 -9.53 -1.48 44.82
N LEU A 57 -8.74 -0.48 44.44
CA LEU A 57 -9.24 0.74 43.79
C LEU A 57 -9.91 0.41 42.45
N LYS A 58 -9.31 -0.48 41.65
CA LYS A 58 -9.91 -0.97 40.39
C LYS A 58 -11.22 -1.71 40.62
N ASN A 59 -11.33 -2.53 41.68
CA ASN A 59 -12.56 -3.23 42.04
C ASN A 59 -13.67 -2.29 42.51
N ILE A 60 -13.34 -1.27 43.30
CA ILE A 60 -14.29 -0.24 43.75
C ILE A 60 -14.79 0.57 42.55
N GLN A 61 -13.88 0.99 41.66
CA GLN A 61 -14.24 1.69 40.44
C GLN A 61 -15.16 0.84 39.55
N THR A 62 -14.82 -0.44 39.34
CA THR A 62 -15.66 -1.39 38.57
C THR A 62 -17.06 -1.54 39.18
N ALA A 63 -17.18 -1.56 40.51
CA ALA A 63 -18.47 -1.66 41.19
C ALA A 63 -19.31 -0.38 41.04
N ILE A 64 -18.68 0.79 41.14
CA ILE A 64 -19.32 2.10 40.90
C ILE A 64 -19.80 2.18 39.45
N ASP A 65 -18.98 1.75 38.50
CA ASP A 65 -19.31 1.78 37.08
C ASP A 65 -20.47 0.84 36.74
N ARG A 66 -20.50 -0.37 37.32
CA ARG A 66 -21.62 -1.32 37.18
C ARG A 66 -22.93 -0.79 37.74
N ASP A 67 -22.89 -0.08 38.87
CA ASP A 67 -24.07 0.56 39.45
C ASP A 67 -24.57 1.71 38.57
N ARG A 68 -23.66 2.53 38.03
CA ARG A 68 -24.00 3.57 37.05
C ARG A 68 -24.59 2.99 35.77
N TYR A 69 -24.01 1.92 35.21
CA TYR A 69 -24.57 1.20 34.08
C TYR A 69 -25.99 0.69 34.36
N ARG A 70 -26.22 0.05 35.51
CA ARG A 70 -27.55 -0.44 35.89
C ARG A 70 -28.58 0.68 36.02
N LYS A 71 -28.19 1.85 36.54
CA LYS A 71 -29.09 2.97 36.79
C LYS A 71 -29.33 3.84 35.56
N GLN A 72 -28.34 3.98 34.68
CA GLN A 72 -28.41 4.89 33.54
C GLN A 72 -28.73 4.16 32.24
N ILE A 73 -28.13 2.99 31.97
CA ILE A 73 -28.24 2.35 30.65
C ILE A 73 -29.41 1.35 30.56
N ILE A 74 -29.58 0.47 31.56
CA ILE A 74 -30.65 -0.55 31.53
C ILE A 74 -32.06 0.06 31.34
N PRO A 75 -32.43 1.18 31.99
CA PRO A 75 -33.73 1.80 31.76
C PRO A 75 -33.91 2.29 30.32
N LEU A 76 -32.86 2.87 29.73
CA LEU A 76 -32.88 3.34 28.35
C LEU A 76 -33.00 2.17 27.37
N LEU A 77 -32.24 1.09 27.56
CA LEU A 77 -32.37 -0.12 26.74
C LEU A 77 -33.77 -0.75 26.82
N LYS A 78 -34.39 -0.76 28.00
CA LYS A 78 -35.77 -1.24 28.17
C LYS A 78 -36.77 -0.36 27.43
N LYS A 79 -36.56 0.96 27.48
CA LYS A 79 -37.37 1.96 26.77
C LYS A 79 -37.27 1.78 25.26
N VAL A 80 -36.05 1.68 24.72
CA VAL A 80 -35.84 1.44 23.28
C VAL A 80 -36.44 0.10 22.84
N LYS A 81 -36.27 -0.98 23.61
CA LYS A 81 -36.90 -2.29 23.32
C LYS A 81 -38.43 -2.25 23.33
N ALA A 82 -39.02 -1.29 24.04
CA ALA A 82 -40.45 -1.03 24.02
C ALA A 82 -40.90 -0.15 22.83
N GLN A 83 -39.97 0.18 21.92
CA GLN A 83 -40.15 1.09 20.77
C GLN A 83 -40.43 2.55 21.16
N ASP A 84 -40.05 2.94 22.38
CA ASP A 84 -40.12 4.34 22.79
C ASP A 84 -38.85 5.09 22.38
N ALA A 85 -39.02 6.24 21.72
CA ALA A 85 -37.90 7.12 21.37
C ALA A 85 -37.18 7.67 22.62
N LEU A 86 -35.86 7.80 22.51
CA LEU A 86 -35.04 8.47 23.52
C LEU A 86 -35.14 9.98 23.39
N THR A 87 -35.26 10.66 24.53
CA THR A 87 -35.25 12.13 24.60
C THR A 87 -33.81 12.66 24.66
N ILE A 88 -33.62 13.90 24.21
CA ILE A 88 -32.32 14.60 24.24
C ILE A 88 -31.72 14.64 25.66
N SER A 89 -32.56 14.88 26.67
CA SER A 89 -32.12 14.91 28.07
C SER A 89 -31.65 13.55 28.56
N GLU A 90 -32.20 12.45 28.04
CA GLU A 90 -31.78 11.10 28.39
C GLU A 90 -30.46 10.75 27.69
N ALA A 91 -30.30 11.15 26.42
CA ALA A 91 -29.07 10.97 25.65
C ALA A 91 -27.87 11.70 26.29
N ARG A 92 -28.05 12.99 26.61
CA ARG A 92 -27.03 13.82 27.28
C ARG A 92 -26.76 13.39 28.73
N GLY A 93 -27.68 12.64 29.34
CA GLY A 93 -27.52 12.08 30.68
C GLY A 93 -26.65 10.82 30.73
N ILE A 94 -26.30 10.26 29.57
CA ILE A 94 -25.37 9.13 29.47
C ILE A 94 -23.96 9.68 29.73
N THR A 95 -23.42 9.41 30.91
CA THR A 95 -22.02 9.74 31.23
C THR A 95 -21.06 8.78 30.52
N GLU A 96 -19.81 9.22 30.30
CA GLU A 96 -18.74 8.46 29.61
C GLU A 96 -18.49 7.06 30.19
N ILE A 97 -18.54 6.98 31.52
CA ILE A 97 -18.24 5.78 32.30
C ILE A 97 -19.22 4.62 31.99
N PRO A 98 -20.55 4.79 32.00
CA PRO A 98 -21.49 3.74 31.62
C PRO A 98 -21.32 3.17 30.20
N LEU A 99 -20.87 3.97 29.23
CA LEU A 99 -20.70 3.52 27.83
C LEU A 99 -19.51 2.55 27.66
N GLN A 100 -18.45 2.72 28.45
CA GLN A 100 -17.31 1.79 28.43
C GLN A 100 -17.67 0.37 28.89
N HIS A 101 -18.80 0.21 29.60
CA HIS A 101 -19.32 -1.07 30.08
C HIS A 101 -20.54 -1.57 29.29
N THR A 102 -20.99 -0.83 28.26
CA THR A 102 -22.05 -1.30 27.36
C THR A 102 -21.51 -2.26 26.32
N SER A 103 -22.20 -3.37 26.11
CA SER A 103 -21.89 -4.23 24.98
C SER A 103 -22.18 -3.50 23.66
N THR A 104 -21.50 -3.90 22.60
CA THR A 104 -21.70 -3.38 21.24
C THR A 104 -23.16 -3.43 20.79
N LYS A 105 -23.87 -4.53 21.08
CA LYS A 105 -25.31 -4.67 20.78
C LYS A 105 -26.16 -3.65 21.54
N GLU A 106 -25.80 -3.34 22.78
CA GLU A 106 -26.50 -2.35 23.60
C GLU A 106 -26.22 -0.93 23.11
N ARG A 107 -24.97 -0.62 22.74
CA ARG A 107 -24.62 0.66 22.10
C ARG A 107 -25.43 0.87 20.82
N ALA A 108 -25.55 -0.15 19.97
CA ALA A 108 -26.34 -0.08 18.73
C ALA A 108 -27.83 0.10 19.01
N THR A 109 -28.36 -0.63 20.00
CA THR A 109 -29.76 -0.49 20.42
C THR A 109 -30.02 0.93 20.93
N LEU A 110 -29.13 1.51 21.74
CA LEU A 110 -29.28 2.89 22.22
C LEU A 110 -29.25 3.90 21.07
N LEU A 111 -28.31 3.74 20.13
CA LEU A 111 -28.23 4.61 18.96
C LEU A 111 -29.51 4.50 18.11
N HIS A 112 -30.01 3.29 17.88
CA HIS A 112 -31.28 3.09 17.18
C HIS A 112 -32.45 3.83 17.85
N GLY A 113 -32.57 3.72 19.17
CA GLY A 113 -33.63 4.41 19.91
C GLY A 113 -33.56 5.94 19.86
N LEU A 114 -32.36 6.49 19.60
CA LEU A 114 -32.18 7.92 19.33
C LEU A 114 -32.59 8.29 17.90
N ILE A 115 -32.33 7.39 16.95
CA ILE A 115 -32.64 7.58 15.53
C ILE A 115 -34.15 7.48 15.26
N GLN A 116 -34.91 6.68 16.04
CA GLN A 116 -36.38 6.63 15.92
C GLN A 116 -37.11 7.86 16.48
N GLY A 117 -36.41 8.80 17.12
CA GLY A 117 -37.00 10.08 17.48
C GLY A 117 -37.32 10.93 16.24
N GLU A 118 -38.26 11.88 16.36
CA GLU A 118 -38.49 12.86 15.29
C GLU A 118 -37.19 13.59 14.96
N ALA A 119 -36.79 13.58 13.68
CA ALA A 119 -35.57 14.23 13.20
C ALA A 119 -35.64 15.76 13.43
N SER A 120 -35.17 16.19 14.60
CA SER A 120 -34.99 17.59 14.97
C SER A 120 -33.49 17.92 15.01
N PRO A 121 -33.09 19.19 14.82
CA PRO A 121 -31.68 19.59 14.95
C PRO A 121 -31.05 19.19 16.29
N ALA A 122 -31.84 19.18 17.37
CA ALA A 122 -31.39 18.77 18.69
C ALA A 122 -31.29 17.23 18.86
N HIS A 123 -32.07 16.45 18.09
CA HIS A 123 -31.90 15.00 17.98
C HIS A 123 -30.62 14.64 17.26
N ILE A 124 -30.34 15.33 16.14
CA ILE A 124 -29.08 15.20 15.40
C ILE A 124 -27.91 15.51 16.33
N GLU A 125 -27.93 16.65 17.03
CA GLU A 125 -26.89 17.04 17.99
C GLU A 125 -26.68 15.98 19.09
N SER A 126 -27.71 15.22 19.48
CA SER A 126 -27.61 14.16 20.48
C SER A 126 -26.98 12.87 19.93
N ILE A 127 -27.30 12.50 18.69
CA ILE A 127 -26.65 11.41 17.95
C ILE A 127 -25.18 11.74 17.75
N THR A 128 -24.91 12.95 17.26
CA THR A 128 -23.59 13.53 17.09
C THR A 128 -22.80 13.51 18.40
N TYR A 129 -23.38 13.97 19.51
CA TYR A 129 -22.75 13.93 20.83
C TYR A 129 -22.39 12.51 21.29
N LEU A 130 -23.28 11.53 21.07
CA LEU A 130 -23.00 10.13 21.42
C LEU A 130 -21.89 9.52 20.56
N LEU A 131 -21.93 9.75 19.24
CA LEU A 131 -20.92 9.26 18.30
C LEU A 131 -19.55 9.91 18.52
N ALA A 132 -19.52 11.17 18.94
CA ALA A 132 -18.30 11.91 19.26
C ALA A 132 -17.67 11.53 20.61
N HIS A 133 -18.36 10.75 21.44
CA HIS A 133 -17.87 10.45 22.78
C HIS A 133 -16.84 9.32 22.72
N ASP A 134 -15.64 9.54 23.27
CA ASP A 134 -14.52 8.57 23.22
C ASP A 134 -14.93 7.15 23.64
N GLY A 135 -15.78 6.98 24.66
CA GLY A 135 -16.27 5.67 25.10
C GLY A 135 -17.18 4.94 24.12
N PHE A 136 -17.73 5.61 23.11
CA PHE A 136 -18.68 5.03 22.16
C PHE A 136 -18.00 4.41 20.94
N THR A 137 -16.98 5.06 20.39
CA THR A 137 -16.42 4.74 19.04
C THR A 137 -14.95 4.36 19.04
N THR A 138 -14.11 4.87 19.95
CA THR A 138 -12.65 4.59 20.00
C THR A 138 -12.26 3.14 20.31
N ARG A 139 -13.21 2.20 20.36
CA ARG A 139 -12.99 0.82 20.78
C ARG A 139 -13.68 -0.25 19.96
N PHE A 140 -14.35 0.10 18.86
CA PHE A 140 -14.89 -0.97 18.01
C PHE A 140 -13.73 -1.71 17.35
N SER A 141 -13.56 -2.99 17.71
CA SER A 141 -12.90 -3.90 16.78
C SER A 141 -13.74 -4.01 15.50
N PRO A 142 -13.18 -4.41 14.35
CA PRO A 142 -13.95 -4.62 13.14
C PRO A 142 -15.19 -5.52 13.35
N ALA A 143 -15.06 -6.56 14.19
CA ALA A 143 -16.17 -7.45 14.57
C ALA A 143 -17.25 -6.74 15.41
N GLU A 144 -16.86 -5.83 16.31
CA GLU A 144 -17.81 -5.01 17.06
C GLU A 144 -18.49 -3.97 16.17
N GLY A 145 -17.76 -3.32 15.27
CA GLY A 145 -18.35 -2.45 14.25
C GLY A 145 -19.43 -3.19 13.47
N LYS A 146 -19.11 -4.35 12.89
CA LYS A 146 -20.05 -5.21 12.16
C LYS A 146 -21.32 -5.54 12.96
N LEU A 147 -21.17 -5.94 14.23
CA LEU A 147 -22.30 -6.25 15.11
C LEU A 147 -23.15 -5.01 15.46
N PHE A 148 -22.49 -3.87 15.64
CA PHE A 148 -23.17 -2.60 15.92
C PHE A 148 -24.09 -2.23 14.76
N PHE A 149 -23.61 -2.35 13.53
CA PHE A 149 -24.37 -2.00 12.33
C PHE A 149 -25.42 -3.01 11.91
N SER A 150 -25.15 -4.31 12.04
CA SER A 150 -26.18 -5.32 11.79
C SER A 150 -27.38 -5.09 12.70
N THR A 151 -27.14 -4.69 13.95
CA THR A 151 -28.18 -4.33 14.92
C THR A 151 -28.94 -3.06 14.50
N LEU A 152 -28.27 -2.01 14.01
CA LEU A 152 -28.95 -0.81 13.47
C LEU A 152 -29.84 -1.14 12.26
N CYS A 153 -29.38 -2.04 11.40
CA CYS A 153 -30.08 -2.48 10.20
C CYS A 153 -31.31 -3.34 10.52
N GLU A 154 -31.19 -4.27 11.48
CA GLU A 154 -32.31 -5.06 12.02
C GLU A 154 -33.45 -4.16 12.52
N HIS A 155 -33.14 -2.92 12.87
CA HIS A 155 -34.09 -1.99 13.44
C HIS A 155 -34.64 -0.94 12.44
N GLY A 156 -34.46 -1.16 11.12
CA GLY A 156 -35.21 -0.44 10.08
C GLY A 156 -34.69 0.95 9.72
N ILE A 157 -33.41 1.23 9.98
CA ILE A 157 -32.76 2.45 9.47
C ILE A 157 -32.39 2.20 8.00
N GLU A 158 -33.21 2.72 7.09
CA GLU A 158 -33.09 2.47 5.64
C GLU A 158 -32.05 3.35 4.93
N THR A 159 -31.74 4.55 5.44
CA THR A 159 -30.77 5.47 4.82
C THR A 159 -29.56 5.70 5.71
N LEU A 160 -28.65 4.72 5.75
CA LEU A 160 -27.35 4.85 6.42
C LEU A 160 -26.53 6.05 5.92
N SER A 161 -26.77 6.49 4.68
CA SER A 161 -26.23 7.71 4.09
C SER A 161 -26.50 8.96 4.94
N GLY A 162 -27.72 9.10 5.46
CA GLY A 162 -28.08 10.17 6.38
C GLY A 162 -27.29 10.09 7.68
N LEU A 163 -27.04 8.90 8.22
CA LEU A 163 -26.24 8.77 9.45
C LEU A 163 -24.76 9.06 9.25
N ILE A 164 -24.20 8.61 8.13
CA ILE A 164 -22.81 8.90 7.75
C ILE A 164 -22.60 10.42 7.69
N SER A 165 -23.49 11.15 7.00
CA SER A 165 -23.41 12.62 6.90
C SER A 165 -23.51 13.35 8.25
N LEU A 166 -24.20 12.77 9.24
CA LEU A 166 -24.46 13.37 10.55
C LEU A 166 -23.43 13.01 11.63
N ALA A 167 -22.56 12.03 11.36
CA ALA A 167 -21.50 11.68 12.29
C ALA A 167 -20.46 12.83 12.33
N PRO A 168 -20.10 13.36 13.52
CA PRO A 168 -19.17 14.51 13.63
C PRO A 168 -17.70 14.15 13.48
N VAL A 169 -17.36 12.88 13.70
CA VAL A 169 -15.99 12.39 13.85
C VAL A 169 -15.66 11.54 12.61
N PRO A 170 -14.58 11.85 11.86
CA PRO A 170 -14.19 11.13 10.65
C PRO A 170 -14.12 9.61 10.80
N GLU A 171 -13.51 9.13 11.88
CA GLU A 171 -13.32 7.71 12.20
C GLU A 171 -14.68 6.99 12.34
N CYS A 172 -15.70 7.70 12.82
CA CYS A 172 -17.04 7.16 12.90
C CYS A 172 -17.67 7.04 11.51
N ARG A 173 -17.45 8.03 10.64
CA ARG A 173 -17.94 8.02 9.25
C ARG A 173 -17.33 6.87 8.47
N GLU A 174 -16.05 6.61 8.64
CA GLU A 174 -15.35 5.48 8.02
C GLU A 174 -15.94 4.15 8.46
N LEU A 175 -16.09 3.91 9.77
CA LEU A 175 -16.71 2.69 10.30
C LEU A 175 -18.18 2.53 9.84
N LEU A 176 -18.96 3.62 9.83
CA LEU A 176 -20.33 3.64 9.32
C LEU A 176 -20.38 3.30 7.83
N PHE A 177 -19.45 3.83 7.03
CA PHE A 177 -19.35 3.57 5.60
C PHE A 177 -18.93 2.14 5.31
N GLU A 178 -17.89 1.63 5.97
CA GLU A 178 -17.41 0.26 5.76
C GLU A 178 -18.51 -0.76 6.07
N ALA A 179 -19.24 -0.55 7.16
CA ALA A 179 -20.36 -1.42 7.50
C ALA A 179 -21.55 -1.29 6.54
N TRP A 180 -21.87 -0.08 6.08
CA TRP A 180 -22.84 0.14 5.02
C TRP A 180 -22.44 -0.61 3.74
N LEU A 181 -21.19 -0.44 3.32
CA LEU A 181 -20.61 -1.04 2.13
C LEU A 181 -20.67 -2.56 2.22
N HIS A 182 -20.25 -3.15 3.34
CA HIS A 182 -20.39 -4.57 3.60
C HIS A 182 -21.82 -5.07 3.45
N LYS A 183 -22.80 -4.37 4.03
CA LYS A 183 -24.21 -4.74 3.90
C LYS A 183 -24.68 -4.67 2.44
N ARG A 184 -24.41 -3.57 1.74
CA ARG A 184 -24.85 -3.42 0.34
C ARG A 184 -24.22 -4.47 -0.56
N LEU A 185 -22.95 -4.81 -0.35
CA LEU A 185 -22.30 -5.90 -1.07
C LEU A 185 -22.94 -7.26 -0.75
N SER A 186 -23.34 -7.50 0.50
CA SER A 186 -24.12 -8.70 0.86
C SER A 186 -25.50 -8.72 0.19
N ASP A 187 -26.24 -7.61 0.19
CA ASP A 187 -27.54 -7.50 -0.49
C ASP A 187 -27.39 -7.80 -1.99
N LEU A 188 -26.36 -7.22 -2.64
CA LEU A 188 -26.04 -7.48 -4.04
C LEU A 188 -25.70 -8.95 -4.30
N PHE A 189 -24.92 -9.57 -3.41
CA PHE A 189 -24.54 -10.97 -3.51
C PHE A 189 -25.76 -11.91 -3.45
N GLU A 190 -26.74 -11.59 -2.60
CA GLU A 190 -27.99 -12.35 -2.51
C GLU A 190 -28.81 -12.31 -3.81
N THR A 191 -28.59 -11.31 -4.68
CA THR A 191 -29.24 -11.23 -6.00
C THR A 191 -28.59 -12.10 -7.08
N LEU A 192 -27.37 -12.61 -6.84
CA LEU A 192 -26.64 -13.42 -7.81
C LEU A 192 -27.26 -14.82 -7.97
N SER A 193 -27.09 -15.42 -9.15
CA SER A 193 -27.45 -16.84 -9.35
C SER A 193 -26.57 -17.74 -8.49
N HIS A 194 -27.07 -18.92 -8.09
CA HIS A 194 -26.28 -19.89 -7.32
C HIS A 194 -24.95 -20.27 -7.97
N GLU A 195 -24.87 -20.27 -9.30
CA GLU A 195 -23.62 -20.50 -10.03
C GLU A 195 -22.62 -19.37 -9.76
N LYS A 196 -23.02 -18.10 -9.89
CA LYS A 196 -22.18 -16.94 -9.61
C LYS A 196 -21.84 -16.81 -8.12
N GLN A 197 -22.78 -17.15 -7.24
CA GLN A 197 -22.51 -17.28 -5.80
C GLN A 197 -21.51 -18.40 -5.51
N GLY A 198 -21.43 -19.45 -6.32
CA GLY A 198 -20.41 -20.48 -6.20
C GLY A 198 -19.03 -20.04 -6.67
N LEU A 199 -18.95 -19.01 -7.53
CA LEU A 199 -17.69 -18.42 -7.99
C LEU A 199 -17.10 -17.48 -6.94
N ILE A 200 -17.94 -16.72 -6.24
CA ILE A 200 -17.54 -15.88 -5.12
C ILE A 200 -17.73 -16.71 -3.84
N GLN A 201 -16.68 -17.30 -3.28
CA GLN A 201 -16.79 -18.02 -2.02
C GLN A 201 -17.11 -17.04 -0.87
N PHE A 202 -18.37 -16.65 -0.71
CA PHE A 202 -18.81 -15.90 0.48
C PHE A 202 -18.64 -16.80 1.69
N ARG A 203 -17.58 -16.55 2.44
CA ARG A 203 -17.50 -16.99 3.82
C ARG A 203 -18.20 -15.93 4.67
N GLN A 204 -18.76 -16.32 5.82
CA GLN A 204 -19.39 -15.35 6.73
C GLN A 204 -18.40 -14.25 7.18
N GLU A 205 -17.10 -14.50 7.03
CA GLU A 205 -15.97 -13.65 7.41
C GLU A 205 -15.16 -13.14 6.21
N SER A 206 -15.69 -13.23 4.99
CA SER A 206 -14.99 -12.71 3.79
C SER A 206 -14.53 -11.27 3.95
N SER A 207 -13.32 -10.99 3.46
CA SER A 207 -12.71 -9.66 3.47
C SER A 207 -13.57 -8.67 2.69
N LEU A 208 -13.36 -7.36 2.91
CA LEU A 208 -14.08 -6.34 2.13
C LEU A 208 -13.79 -6.50 0.63
N ARG A 209 -12.54 -6.79 0.27
CA ARG A 209 -12.12 -7.00 -1.11
C ARG A 209 -12.79 -8.20 -1.77
N GLU A 210 -12.83 -9.35 -1.09
CA GLU A 210 -13.58 -10.52 -1.58
C GLU A 210 -15.06 -10.18 -1.82
N LYS A 211 -15.65 -9.34 -0.97
CA LYS A 211 -17.03 -8.90 -1.15
C LYS A 211 -17.18 -7.90 -2.29
N LEU A 212 -16.19 -7.04 -2.53
CA LEU A 212 -16.16 -6.11 -3.67
C LEU A 212 -16.17 -6.87 -4.99
N GLU A 213 -15.66 -8.10 -5.05
CA GLU A 213 -15.81 -8.94 -6.26
C GLU A 213 -17.26 -9.20 -6.65
N THR A 214 -18.22 -9.12 -5.71
CA THR A 214 -19.66 -9.16 -6.03
C THR A 214 -20.04 -8.17 -7.12
N VAL A 215 -19.42 -6.99 -7.11
CA VAL A 215 -19.63 -5.93 -8.09
C VAL A 215 -19.33 -6.42 -9.50
N SER A 216 -18.31 -7.28 -9.70
CA SER A 216 -17.97 -7.88 -10.99
C SER A 216 -19.10 -8.72 -11.59
N TYR A 217 -19.94 -9.35 -10.75
CA TYR A 217 -20.90 -10.38 -11.18
C TYR A 217 -22.35 -9.91 -11.27
N VAL A 218 -22.69 -8.76 -10.69
CA VAL A 218 -24.04 -8.16 -10.79
C VAL A 218 -24.28 -7.55 -12.17
N THR A 219 -25.55 -7.27 -12.47
CA THR A 219 -25.93 -6.60 -13.72
C THR A 219 -25.35 -5.18 -13.79
N PRO A 220 -25.08 -4.64 -14.99
CA PRO A 220 -24.64 -3.25 -15.14
C PRO A 220 -25.54 -2.24 -14.45
N GLU A 221 -26.85 -2.43 -14.50
CA GLU A 221 -27.83 -1.54 -13.85
C GLU A 221 -27.64 -1.53 -12.32
N GLN A 222 -27.55 -2.71 -11.69
CA GLN A 222 -27.30 -2.81 -10.24
C GLN A 222 -25.95 -2.20 -9.84
N ARG A 223 -24.93 -2.38 -10.68
CA ARG A 223 -23.58 -1.86 -10.48
C ARG A 223 -23.57 -0.33 -10.49
N MET A 224 -24.21 0.26 -11.49
CA MET A 224 -24.36 1.70 -11.64
C MET A 224 -25.17 2.31 -10.50
N ASP A 225 -26.27 1.67 -10.09
CA ASP A 225 -27.08 2.13 -8.96
C ASP A 225 -26.30 2.10 -7.65
N PHE A 226 -25.55 1.03 -7.40
CA PHE A 226 -24.66 0.93 -6.24
C PHE A 226 -23.61 2.05 -6.22
N ILE A 227 -22.99 2.37 -7.35
CA ILE A 227 -21.99 3.44 -7.42
C ILE A 227 -22.62 4.82 -7.24
N ARG A 228 -23.80 5.06 -7.83
CA ARG A 228 -24.53 6.30 -7.60
C ARG A 228 -24.91 6.47 -6.14
N GLU A 229 -25.29 5.39 -5.45
CA GLU A 229 -25.50 5.42 -4.00
C GLU A 229 -24.24 5.87 -3.26
N ILE A 230 -23.06 5.31 -3.57
CA ILE A 230 -21.78 5.74 -2.98
C ILE A 230 -21.49 7.22 -3.26
N LEU A 231 -21.59 7.64 -4.52
CA LEU A 231 -21.29 9.01 -4.95
C LEU A 231 -22.31 10.03 -4.45
N SER A 232 -23.50 9.59 -4.02
CA SER A 232 -24.52 10.43 -3.40
C SER A 232 -24.30 10.69 -1.91
N LEU A 233 -23.36 9.98 -1.29
CA LEU A 233 -23.00 10.24 0.10
C LEU A 233 -22.39 11.65 0.20
N ASP A 234 -22.85 12.44 1.17
CA ASP A 234 -22.32 13.78 1.41
C ASP A 234 -20.94 13.66 2.09
N ILE A 235 -19.89 13.86 1.29
CA ILE A 235 -18.49 13.63 1.68
C ILE A 235 -17.79 15.00 1.76
N SER A 236 -18.16 15.78 2.77
CA SER A 236 -17.69 17.16 2.92
C SER A 236 -16.35 17.32 3.64
N THR A 237 -15.65 16.23 4.00
CA THR A 237 -14.41 16.27 4.81
C THR A 237 -13.27 15.50 4.14
N ASP A 238 -12.10 16.14 4.03
CA ASP A 238 -10.91 15.62 3.32
C ASP A 238 -10.47 14.21 3.78
N ILE A 239 -10.50 13.92 5.08
CA ILE A 239 -10.13 12.59 5.62
C ILE A 239 -11.06 11.50 5.07
N TYR A 240 -12.36 11.77 5.08
CA TYR A 240 -13.37 10.83 4.60
C TYR A 240 -13.33 10.68 3.06
N GLN A 241 -12.89 11.72 2.33
CA GLN A 241 -12.66 11.63 0.89
C GLN A 241 -11.57 10.61 0.56
N SER A 242 -10.42 10.63 1.27
CA SER A 242 -9.34 9.67 1.03
C SER A 242 -9.83 8.22 1.16
N PHE A 243 -10.48 7.88 2.27
CA PHE A 243 -10.97 6.52 2.50
C PHE A 243 -11.96 6.05 1.43
N ILE A 244 -12.90 6.91 1.02
CA ILE A 244 -13.88 6.56 -0.02
C ILE A 244 -13.21 6.48 -1.38
N THR A 245 -12.29 7.40 -1.69
CA THR A 245 -11.47 7.38 -2.90
C THR A 245 -10.77 6.03 -3.04
N ASP A 246 -10.17 5.52 -1.97
CA ASP A 246 -9.49 4.22 -1.99
C ASP A 246 -10.44 3.06 -2.31
N LYS A 247 -11.66 3.10 -1.76
CA LYS A 247 -12.66 2.06 -2.03
C LYS A 247 -13.33 2.24 -3.40
N LEU A 248 -13.50 3.47 -3.87
CA LEU A 248 -14.05 3.77 -5.18
C LEU A 248 -13.11 3.34 -6.29
N ASP A 249 -11.81 3.51 -6.12
CA ASP A 249 -10.82 3.13 -7.12
C ASP A 249 -10.89 1.63 -7.43
N ASN A 250 -10.89 0.82 -6.36
CA ASN A 250 -11.15 -0.63 -6.42
C ASN A 250 -12.45 -0.99 -7.16
N ILE A 251 -13.52 -0.21 -6.97
CA ILE A 251 -14.81 -0.42 -7.62
C ILE A 251 -14.74 -0.03 -9.10
N PHE A 252 -14.08 1.08 -9.44
CA PHE A 252 -13.98 1.57 -10.82
C PHE A 252 -13.17 0.62 -11.72
N HIS A 253 -12.16 -0.06 -11.18
CA HIS A 253 -11.45 -1.14 -11.88
C HIS A 253 -12.34 -2.34 -12.25
N LYS A 254 -13.52 -2.48 -11.63
CA LYS A 254 -14.47 -3.56 -11.90
C LYS A 254 -15.52 -3.16 -12.95
N LEU A 255 -15.53 -1.90 -13.38
CA LEU A 255 -16.47 -1.39 -14.38
C LEU A 255 -15.95 -1.60 -15.80
N ASN A 256 -16.87 -1.84 -16.72
CA ASN A 256 -16.54 -1.71 -18.13
C ASN A 256 -16.45 -0.23 -18.55
N ILE A 257 -15.89 0.01 -19.73
CA ILE A 257 -15.66 1.36 -20.26
C ILE A 257 -16.96 2.18 -20.38
N THR A 258 -18.06 1.57 -20.79
CA THR A 258 -19.35 2.26 -20.97
C THR A 258 -19.93 2.72 -19.63
N GLU A 259 -19.82 1.88 -18.60
CA GLU A 259 -20.22 2.22 -17.23
C GLU A 259 -19.37 3.39 -16.69
N ARG A 260 -18.04 3.31 -16.87
CA ARG A 260 -17.12 4.38 -16.46
C ARG A 260 -17.40 5.71 -17.14
N SER A 261 -17.60 5.71 -18.45
CA SER A 261 -17.96 6.91 -19.20
C SER A 261 -19.26 7.54 -18.74
N ALA A 262 -20.26 6.72 -18.42
CA ALA A 262 -21.54 7.20 -17.90
C ALA A 262 -21.36 7.89 -16.54
N ILE A 263 -20.65 7.25 -15.60
CA ILE A 263 -20.37 7.83 -14.27
C ILE A 263 -19.52 9.10 -14.41
N LEU A 264 -18.47 9.07 -15.24
CA LEU A 264 -17.61 10.23 -15.49
C LEU A 264 -18.44 11.42 -16.00
N SER A 265 -19.34 11.17 -16.95
CA SER A 265 -20.24 12.20 -17.47
C SER A 265 -21.19 12.75 -16.40
N GLU A 266 -21.74 11.88 -15.54
CA GLU A 266 -22.58 12.28 -14.41
C GLU A 266 -21.79 13.16 -13.41
N GLN A 267 -20.55 12.77 -13.08
CA GLN A 267 -19.70 13.50 -12.14
C GLN A 267 -19.23 14.85 -12.67
N LEU A 268 -18.95 14.97 -13.97
CA LEU A 268 -18.61 16.26 -14.58
C LEU A 268 -19.76 17.27 -14.60
N MET A 269 -20.99 16.78 -14.50
CA MET A 269 -22.19 17.61 -14.39
C MET A 269 -22.62 17.86 -12.93
N SER A 270 -22.01 17.16 -11.98
CA SER A 270 -22.23 17.32 -10.54
C SER A 270 -21.46 18.53 -9.99
N ASP A 271 -21.97 19.10 -8.90
CA ASP A 271 -21.29 20.13 -8.13
C ASP A 271 -20.11 19.57 -7.30
N THR A 272 -20.16 18.30 -6.90
CA THR A 272 -19.16 17.67 -6.02
C THR A 272 -17.98 17.04 -6.76
N ARG A 273 -18.18 16.59 -8.01
CA ARG A 273 -17.14 16.07 -8.93
C ARG A 273 -16.22 15.01 -8.30
N ILE A 274 -16.77 14.13 -7.47
CA ILE A 274 -16.01 13.12 -6.72
C ILE A 274 -15.62 11.97 -7.67
N GLY A 275 -14.41 11.43 -7.53
CA GLY A 275 -14.00 10.22 -8.23
C GLY A 275 -13.53 10.43 -9.66
N VAL A 276 -13.47 11.65 -10.19
CA VAL A 276 -13.11 11.89 -11.61
C VAL A 276 -11.70 11.38 -11.93
N PHE A 277 -10.74 11.64 -11.04
CA PHE A 277 -9.37 11.17 -11.22
C PHE A 277 -9.30 9.64 -11.18
N GLU A 278 -9.96 9.03 -10.20
CA GLU A 278 -10.00 7.58 -9.97
C GLU A 278 -10.66 6.84 -11.14
N ILE A 279 -11.75 7.39 -11.70
CA ILE A 279 -12.39 6.82 -12.89
C ILE A 279 -11.42 6.81 -14.08
N LEU A 280 -10.68 7.90 -14.30
CA LEU A 280 -9.68 7.98 -15.38
C LEU A 280 -8.48 7.07 -15.11
N ARG A 281 -7.96 7.06 -13.88
CA ARG A 281 -6.82 6.23 -13.46
C ARG A 281 -7.14 4.74 -13.57
N SER A 282 -8.38 4.34 -13.32
CA SER A 282 -8.79 2.94 -13.40
C SER A 282 -8.67 2.33 -14.81
N ALA A 283 -8.43 3.13 -15.85
CA ALA A 283 -8.29 2.66 -17.22
C ALA A 283 -7.22 1.56 -17.34
N THR A 284 -7.56 0.48 -18.01
CA THR A 284 -6.68 -0.71 -18.12
C THR A 284 -5.62 -0.57 -19.22
N SER A 285 -5.74 0.45 -20.07
CA SER A 285 -4.87 0.71 -21.21
C SER A 285 -4.91 2.18 -21.63
N LEU A 286 -3.95 2.57 -22.47
CA LEU A 286 -3.93 3.90 -23.08
C LEU A 286 -5.14 4.15 -23.99
N ASP A 287 -5.59 3.14 -24.72
CA ASP A 287 -6.74 3.27 -25.61
C ASP A 287 -8.03 3.48 -24.82
N GLU A 288 -8.18 2.80 -23.68
CA GLU A 288 -9.33 2.97 -22.80
C GLU A 288 -9.41 4.39 -22.23
N ILE A 289 -8.30 4.93 -21.68
CA ILE A 289 -8.33 6.30 -21.13
C ILE A 289 -8.63 7.34 -22.22
N ARG A 290 -8.15 7.12 -23.46
CA ARG A 290 -8.46 8.00 -24.61
C ARG A 290 -9.95 8.02 -24.94
N ILE A 291 -10.61 6.87 -24.89
CA ILE A 291 -12.06 6.78 -25.09
C ILE A 291 -12.80 7.52 -23.96
N LEU A 292 -12.44 7.28 -22.69
CA LEU A 292 -13.04 7.98 -21.55
C LEU A 292 -12.92 9.50 -21.69
N ILE A 293 -11.72 9.99 -22.05
CA ILE A 293 -11.44 11.42 -22.27
C ILE A 293 -12.24 11.96 -23.46
N SER A 294 -12.31 11.22 -24.56
CA SER A 294 -13.05 11.61 -25.75
C SER A 294 -14.55 11.75 -25.47
N GLU A 295 -15.13 10.85 -24.68
CA GLU A 295 -16.55 10.87 -24.33
C GLU A 295 -16.89 11.96 -23.30
N ALA A 296 -16.01 12.16 -22.31
CA ALA A 296 -16.13 13.23 -21.33
C ALA A 296 -15.94 14.64 -21.93
N GLY A 297 -15.03 14.76 -22.89
CA GLY A 297 -14.60 16.01 -23.51
C GLY A 297 -13.45 16.66 -22.75
N ILE A 298 -12.30 16.84 -23.42
CA ILE A 298 -11.08 17.45 -22.87
C ILE A 298 -11.36 18.80 -22.21
N GLU A 299 -12.19 19.66 -22.84
CA GLU A 299 -12.51 20.99 -22.31
C GLU A 299 -13.15 20.93 -20.92
N ARG A 300 -14.02 19.95 -20.67
CA ARG A 300 -14.67 19.77 -19.37
C ARG A 300 -13.69 19.27 -18.31
N LEU A 301 -12.81 18.35 -18.71
CA LEU A 301 -11.79 17.79 -17.83
C LEU A 301 -10.73 18.84 -17.45
N THR A 302 -10.27 19.66 -18.40
CA THR A 302 -9.34 20.76 -18.11
C THR A 302 -9.98 21.85 -17.25
N ALA A 303 -11.29 22.09 -17.38
CA ALA A 303 -12.02 23.03 -16.53
C ALA A 303 -12.14 22.60 -15.05
N LEU A 304 -11.68 21.39 -14.70
CA LEU A 304 -11.54 20.97 -13.31
C LEU A 304 -10.36 21.62 -12.60
N GLU A 305 -9.38 22.14 -13.35
CA GLU A 305 -8.13 22.74 -12.82
C GLU A 305 -7.33 21.78 -11.89
N SER A 306 -7.59 20.47 -11.98
CA SER A 306 -6.85 19.44 -11.24
C SER A 306 -5.54 19.10 -11.96
N SER A 307 -4.41 19.20 -11.25
CA SER A 307 -3.09 18.84 -11.79
C SER A 307 -3.02 17.37 -12.17
N SER A 308 -3.56 16.47 -11.35
CA SER A 308 -3.51 15.02 -11.59
C SER A 308 -4.37 14.62 -12.79
N VAL A 309 -5.55 15.23 -12.96
CA VAL A 309 -6.37 15.03 -14.16
C VAL A 309 -5.65 15.58 -15.39
N ASN A 310 -5.06 16.77 -15.31
CA ASN A 310 -4.31 17.36 -16.42
C ASN A 310 -3.08 16.53 -16.82
N GLU A 311 -2.43 15.88 -15.85
CA GLU A 311 -1.33 14.94 -16.12
C GLU A 311 -1.83 13.71 -16.88
N LEU A 312 -2.93 13.08 -16.45
CA LEU A 312 -3.55 11.95 -17.18
C LEU A 312 -3.99 12.35 -18.60
N LEU A 313 -4.55 13.54 -18.78
CA LEU A 313 -4.88 14.09 -20.11
C LEU A 313 -3.62 14.22 -20.97
N ALA A 314 -2.55 14.78 -20.41
CA ALA A 314 -1.29 14.94 -21.12
C ALA A 314 -0.69 13.57 -21.49
N THR A 315 -0.69 12.60 -20.58
CA THR A 315 -0.19 11.24 -20.80
C THR A 315 -0.96 10.57 -21.92
N SER A 316 -2.30 10.64 -21.88
CA SER A 316 -3.18 10.09 -22.89
C SER A 316 -2.92 10.66 -24.29
N ILE A 317 -2.76 11.98 -24.39
CA ILE A 317 -2.50 12.68 -25.66
C ILE A 317 -1.09 12.36 -26.16
N PHE A 318 -0.06 12.62 -25.35
CA PHE A 318 1.31 12.53 -25.82
C PHE A 318 1.75 11.10 -26.11
N LEU A 319 1.46 10.12 -25.23
CA LEU A 319 1.79 8.74 -25.53
C LEU A 319 0.98 8.21 -26.71
N GLY A 320 -0.27 8.65 -26.88
CA GLY A 320 -1.10 8.27 -28.02
C GLY A 320 -0.53 8.73 -29.36
N GLU A 321 0.00 9.96 -29.41
CA GLU A 321 0.63 10.52 -30.60
C GLU A 321 2.04 9.95 -30.84
N VAL A 322 2.86 9.81 -29.80
CA VAL A 322 4.24 9.34 -29.94
C VAL A 322 4.27 7.86 -30.31
N ARG A 323 3.36 7.02 -29.81
CA ARG A 323 3.24 5.61 -30.23
C ARG A 323 2.93 5.43 -31.71
N ALA A 324 2.43 6.47 -32.40
CA ALA A 324 2.24 6.43 -33.85
C ALA A 324 3.56 6.61 -34.63
N ILE A 325 4.63 7.06 -33.98
CA ILE A 325 5.98 7.11 -34.56
C ILE A 325 6.56 5.69 -34.53
N ASP A 326 6.72 5.08 -35.70
CA ASP A 326 7.37 3.78 -35.81
C ASP A 326 8.89 3.92 -35.67
N PHE A 327 9.42 3.65 -34.47
CA PHE A 327 10.87 3.67 -34.21
C PHE A 327 11.63 2.48 -34.80
N GLN A 328 10.97 1.49 -35.42
CA GLN A 328 11.66 0.41 -36.10
C GLN A 328 12.49 0.95 -37.26
N ILE A 329 13.70 0.43 -37.40
CA ILE A 329 14.58 0.70 -38.54
C ILE A 329 14.72 -0.57 -39.36
N THR A 330 14.86 -0.42 -40.68
CA THR A 330 15.14 -1.55 -41.57
C THR A 330 16.39 -1.27 -42.38
N VAL A 331 17.48 -1.98 -42.06
CA VAL A 331 18.74 -1.92 -42.83
C VAL A 331 18.71 -3.02 -43.89
N LYS A 332 18.33 -2.67 -45.13
CA LYS A 332 18.13 -3.64 -46.22
C LYS A 332 19.42 -4.29 -46.72
N ASP A 333 20.50 -3.53 -46.69
CA ASP A 333 21.83 -3.94 -47.11
C ASP A 333 22.85 -3.32 -46.16
N PHE A 334 23.87 -4.09 -45.81
CA PHE A 334 24.85 -3.71 -44.80
C PHE A 334 25.96 -2.81 -45.38
N THR A 335 25.51 -1.78 -46.11
CA THR A 335 26.35 -0.77 -46.74
C THR A 335 26.39 0.49 -45.88
N GLU A 336 27.48 1.25 -45.98
CA GLU A 336 27.66 2.51 -45.26
C GLU A 336 26.55 3.53 -45.57
N GLN A 337 26.08 3.55 -46.83
CA GLN A 337 24.97 4.41 -47.25
C GLN A 337 23.67 4.03 -46.54
N SER A 338 23.37 2.74 -46.42
CA SER A 338 22.14 2.25 -45.79
C SER A 338 22.16 2.43 -44.28
N LEU A 339 23.31 2.25 -43.64
CA LEU A 339 23.49 2.57 -42.21
C LEU A 339 23.36 4.08 -41.95
N SER A 340 23.94 4.92 -42.82
CA SER A 340 23.78 6.38 -42.72
C SER A 340 22.33 6.84 -42.94
N LEU A 341 21.59 6.17 -43.84
CA LEU A 341 20.17 6.44 -44.05
C LEU A 341 19.34 6.03 -42.82
N ALA A 342 19.60 4.85 -42.24
CA ALA A 342 18.93 4.39 -41.02
C ALA A 342 19.23 5.29 -39.81
N HIS A 343 20.48 5.75 -39.66
CA HIS A 343 20.85 6.74 -38.64
C HIS A 343 20.07 8.03 -38.80
N LYS A 344 20.02 8.58 -40.03
CA LYS A 344 19.24 9.78 -40.31
C LYS A 344 17.75 9.59 -40.02
N GLU A 345 17.18 8.46 -40.44
CA GLU A 345 15.78 8.12 -40.19
C GLU A 345 15.46 8.09 -38.69
N LEU A 346 16.26 7.37 -37.90
CA LEU A 346 16.08 7.29 -36.45
C LEU A 346 16.22 8.65 -35.77
N ARG A 347 17.21 9.45 -36.19
CA ARG A 347 17.40 10.84 -35.74
C ARG A 347 16.20 11.73 -36.05
N ASP A 348 15.64 11.63 -37.26
CA ASP A 348 14.47 12.41 -37.67
C ASP A 348 13.24 12.04 -36.82
N LYS A 349 13.09 10.76 -36.43
CA LYS A 349 12.04 10.26 -35.51
C LYS A 349 12.20 10.82 -34.09
N PHE A 350 13.41 10.81 -33.51
CA PHE A 350 13.66 11.48 -32.22
C PHE A 350 13.32 12.97 -32.25
N LEU A 351 13.65 13.67 -33.34
CA LEU A 351 13.31 15.09 -33.52
C LEU A 351 11.82 15.36 -33.76
N GLU A 352 11.01 14.34 -34.00
CA GLU A 352 9.56 14.45 -34.13
C GLU A 352 8.87 14.58 -32.76
N VAL A 353 9.39 13.91 -31.73
CA VAL A 353 8.80 13.92 -30.38
C VAL A 353 8.69 15.33 -29.78
N PRO A 354 9.75 16.17 -29.71
CA PRO A 354 9.62 17.53 -29.20
C PRO A 354 8.68 18.42 -30.04
N LYS A 355 8.55 18.15 -31.35
CA LYS A 355 7.61 18.86 -32.22
C LYS A 355 6.17 18.49 -31.88
N LEU A 356 5.89 17.21 -31.64
CA LEU A 356 4.57 16.75 -31.17
C LEU A 356 4.21 17.42 -29.84
N VAL A 357 5.13 17.44 -28.88
CA VAL A 357 4.87 18.11 -27.58
C VAL A 357 4.56 19.60 -27.77
N SER A 358 5.26 20.27 -28.67
CA SER A 358 5.04 21.69 -28.98
C SER A 358 3.67 21.99 -29.62
N ASN A 359 3.01 20.99 -30.22
CA ASN A 359 1.69 21.14 -30.81
C ASN A 359 0.56 21.25 -29.76
N TYR A 360 0.85 20.94 -28.48
CA TYR A 360 -0.13 20.99 -27.39
C TYR A 360 0.33 21.94 -26.27
N PRO A 361 0.29 23.28 -26.48
CA PRO A 361 0.80 24.26 -25.51
C PRO A 361 0.17 24.21 -24.12
N ALA A 362 -1.07 23.70 -24.01
CA ALA A 362 -1.79 23.56 -22.75
C ALA A 362 -1.13 22.55 -21.80
N PHE A 363 -0.48 21.52 -22.36
CA PHE A 363 0.12 20.41 -21.60
C PHE A 363 1.65 20.39 -21.65
N LYS A 364 2.28 21.37 -22.31
CA LYS A 364 3.74 21.39 -22.52
C LYS A 364 4.59 21.33 -21.24
N ASN A 365 4.00 21.69 -20.08
CA ASN A 365 4.66 21.71 -18.79
C ASN A 365 4.31 20.48 -17.93
N SER A 366 3.58 19.51 -18.46
CA SER A 366 3.28 18.26 -17.75
C SER A 366 4.56 17.45 -17.51
N ASN A 367 4.54 16.55 -16.53
CA ASN A 367 5.69 15.70 -16.23
C ASN A 367 6.01 14.78 -17.41
N VAL A 368 5.00 14.16 -18.01
CA VAL A 368 5.15 13.30 -19.19
C VAL A 368 5.71 14.07 -20.39
N ALA A 369 5.31 15.32 -20.62
CA ALA A 369 5.85 16.14 -21.71
C ALA A 369 7.35 16.37 -21.54
N ARG A 370 7.77 16.70 -20.31
CA ARG A 370 9.17 16.88 -19.95
C ARG A 370 9.95 15.59 -20.09
N GLN A 371 9.42 14.47 -19.60
CA GLN A 371 10.06 13.15 -19.71
C GLN A 371 10.26 12.73 -21.17
N LEU A 372 9.23 12.84 -22.01
CA LEU A 372 9.32 12.50 -23.43
C LEU A 372 10.33 13.39 -24.17
N GLN A 373 10.41 14.68 -23.83
CA GLN A 373 11.41 15.58 -24.41
C GLN A 373 12.83 15.21 -23.97
N ILE A 374 13.03 14.90 -22.69
CA ILE A 374 14.32 14.47 -22.15
C ILE A 374 14.76 13.17 -22.84
N ALA A 375 13.92 12.13 -22.83
CA ALA A 375 14.22 10.85 -23.47
C ALA A 375 14.55 11.02 -24.97
N ALA A 376 13.82 11.88 -25.68
CA ALA A 376 14.09 12.14 -27.09
C ALA A 376 15.41 12.88 -27.35
N VAL A 377 15.77 13.83 -26.49
CA VAL A 377 17.02 14.58 -26.61
C VAL A 377 18.21 13.72 -26.19
N ASP A 378 18.11 13.03 -25.07
CA ASP A 378 19.18 12.18 -24.54
C ASP A 378 19.44 11.00 -25.49
N GLY A 379 18.39 10.32 -25.96
CA GLY A 379 18.51 9.25 -26.95
C GLY A 379 19.13 9.72 -28.27
N LEU A 380 18.85 10.96 -28.70
CA LEU A 380 19.49 11.55 -29.88
C LEU A 380 20.98 11.84 -29.65
N ILE A 381 21.35 12.41 -28.51
CA ILE A 381 22.74 12.71 -28.16
C ILE A 381 23.54 11.40 -28.09
N GLU A 382 23.02 10.40 -27.36
CA GLU A 382 23.66 9.09 -27.21
C GLU A 382 23.83 8.39 -28.56
N LEU A 383 22.81 8.44 -29.43
CA LEU A 383 22.88 7.90 -30.78
C LEU A 383 23.98 8.59 -31.60
N ASP A 384 24.00 9.92 -31.67
CA ASP A 384 24.96 10.67 -32.49
C ASP A 384 26.41 10.45 -32.00
N GLU A 385 26.63 10.38 -30.68
CA GLU A 385 27.94 10.08 -30.07
C GLU A 385 28.37 8.63 -30.34
N ALA A 386 27.48 7.67 -30.15
CA ALA A 386 27.76 6.25 -30.39
C ALA A 386 28.07 5.98 -31.87
N ILE A 387 27.33 6.58 -32.80
CA ILE A 387 27.62 6.47 -34.25
C ILE A 387 28.96 7.14 -34.60
N SER A 388 29.24 8.32 -34.03
CA SER A 388 30.50 9.03 -34.27
C SER A 388 31.72 8.23 -33.81
N SER A 389 31.62 7.52 -32.69
CA SER A 389 32.69 6.65 -32.17
C SER A 389 32.88 5.34 -32.98
N THR A 390 31.88 4.95 -33.78
CA THR A 390 31.84 3.66 -34.48
C THR A 390 31.98 3.77 -36.00
N GLN A 391 32.24 4.97 -36.54
CA GLN A 391 32.26 5.27 -37.99
C GLN A 391 33.07 4.32 -38.90
N LYS A 392 33.98 3.51 -38.35
CA LYS A 392 34.80 2.56 -39.11
C LYS A 392 34.37 1.10 -38.95
N ASP A 393 33.46 0.82 -38.04
CA ASP A 393 32.96 -0.51 -37.71
C ASP A 393 31.46 -0.58 -38.01
N ARG A 394 31.13 -1.22 -39.13
CA ARG A 394 29.74 -1.33 -39.58
C ARG A 394 28.90 -2.19 -38.64
N ASP A 395 29.49 -3.26 -38.07
CA ASP A 395 28.75 -4.21 -37.22
C ASP A 395 28.35 -3.50 -35.95
N ARG A 396 29.30 -2.75 -35.39
CA ARG A 396 29.04 -1.92 -34.23
C ARG A 396 28.03 -0.79 -34.51
N MET A 397 28.09 -0.18 -35.70
CA MET A 397 27.12 0.85 -36.09
C MET A 397 25.70 0.29 -36.20
N LEU A 398 25.52 -0.91 -36.78
CA LEU A 398 24.22 -1.58 -36.83
C LEU A 398 23.71 -1.92 -35.43
N GLU A 399 24.56 -2.48 -34.57
CA GLU A 399 24.19 -2.80 -33.19
C GLU A 399 23.73 -1.54 -32.44
N VAL A 400 24.44 -0.41 -32.59
CA VAL A 400 24.05 0.88 -31.99
C VAL A 400 22.70 1.35 -32.51
N LEU A 401 22.44 1.22 -33.81
CA LEU A 401 21.17 1.62 -34.42
C LEU A 401 20.00 0.74 -33.93
N GLU A 402 20.19 -0.58 -33.93
CA GLU A 402 19.20 -1.54 -33.44
C GLU A 402 18.90 -1.33 -31.96
N ARG A 403 19.94 -1.11 -31.15
CA ARG A 403 19.82 -0.81 -29.72
C ARG A 403 18.96 0.42 -29.46
N HIS A 404 19.30 1.59 -30.03
CA HIS A 404 18.54 2.82 -29.78
C HIS A 404 17.15 2.79 -30.42
N SER A 405 16.98 2.11 -31.56
CA SER A 405 15.64 1.84 -32.12
C SER A 405 14.78 1.06 -31.13
N ARG A 406 15.35 0.03 -30.48
CA ARG A 406 14.62 -0.80 -29.53
C ARG A 406 14.34 -0.10 -28.20
N MET A 407 15.31 0.66 -27.68
CA MET A 407 15.11 1.51 -26.51
C MET A 407 13.97 2.49 -26.75
N ALA A 408 14.04 3.27 -27.83
CA ALA A 408 13.02 4.26 -28.17
C ALA A 408 11.61 3.64 -28.28
N GLN A 409 11.49 2.44 -28.86
CA GLN A 409 10.20 1.75 -28.91
C GLN A 409 9.61 1.51 -27.52
N ILE A 410 10.41 1.03 -26.57
CA ILE A 410 9.95 0.77 -25.21
C ILE A 410 9.68 2.08 -24.48
N GLU A 411 10.62 3.02 -24.58
CA GLU A 411 10.56 4.28 -23.86
C GLU A 411 9.32 5.08 -24.21
N PHE A 412 9.06 5.22 -25.51
CA PHE A 412 7.92 5.97 -26.00
C PHE A 412 6.61 5.20 -25.97
N TYR A 413 6.66 3.86 -25.93
CA TYR A 413 5.46 3.06 -25.72
C TYR A 413 5.00 3.19 -24.27
N TYR A 414 5.86 2.94 -23.29
CA TYR A 414 5.49 2.94 -21.88
C TYR A 414 5.67 4.29 -21.16
N GLY A 415 6.23 5.30 -21.83
CA GLY A 415 6.55 6.58 -21.18
C GLY A 415 7.67 6.48 -20.14
N VAL A 416 8.56 5.50 -20.28
CA VAL A 416 9.67 5.23 -19.35
C VAL A 416 11.01 5.59 -20.00
N ASP A 417 11.97 6.14 -19.27
CA ASP A 417 13.32 6.42 -19.78
C ASP A 417 14.26 5.23 -19.51
N LEU A 418 14.96 4.70 -20.51
CA LEU A 418 15.95 3.63 -20.36
C LEU A 418 17.36 4.23 -20.40
N SER A 419 17.85 4.68 -19.26
CA SER A 419 19.11 5.42 -19.21
C SER A 419 20.26 4.65 -18.57
N THR A 420 21.46 5.23 -18.66
CA THR A 420 22.61 4.86 -17.82
C THR A 420 23.06 6.07 -17.01
N ARG A 421 23.61 5.86 -15.81
CA ARG A 421 23.98 6.95 -14.88
C ARG A 421 24.91 8.02 -15.44
N ASN A 422 25.65 7.69 -16.50
CA ASN A 422 26.57 8.63 -17.16
C ASN A 422 25.86 9.63 -18.08
N SER A 423 24.60 9.39 -18.48
CA SER A 423 23.82 10.25 -19.38
C SER A 423 23.41 11.59 -18.71
N ILE A 424 23.04 11.56 -17.43
CA ILE A 424 22.38 12.70 -16.74
C ILE A 424 23.38 13.68 -16.10
N LEU A 425 24.59 13.23 -15.76
CA LEU A 425 25.57 14.03 -15.01
C LEU A 425 26.16 15.22 -15.79
N ASN A 426 25.87 15.36 -17.09
CA ASN A 426 26.41 16.43 -17.93
C ASN A 426 25.46 17.60 -18.21
N LEU A 427 24.17 17.53 -17.85
CA LEU A 427 23.20 18.61 -18.18
C LEU A 427 22.55 19.30 -16.98
N ASN A 428 22.43 18.67 -15.80
CA ASN A 428 21.66 19.23 -14.67
C ASN A 428 22.46 19.57 -13.40
N ARG A 429 23.79 19.49 -13.44
CA ARG A 429 24.62 19.81 -12.26
C ARG A 429 24.62 21.30 -11.87
N ASP A 430 24.08 22.18 -12.70
CA ASP A 430 24.04 23.63 -12.46
C ASP A 430 22.66 24.16 -12.01
N LEU A 431 21.61 23.33 -11.84
CA LEU A 431 20.24 23.83 -11.61
C LEU A 431 19.53 23.41 -10.32
N HIS A 432 20.02 22.44 -9.54
CA HIS A 432 19.44 22.12 -8.23
C HIS A 432 20.49 21.64 -7.22
N ASP A 433 21.31 22.57 -6.74
CA ASP A 433 22.01 22.43 -5.45
C ASP A 433 20.96 22.53 -4.34
N ASP A 434 20.30 21.43 -3.98
CA ASP A 434 19.69 21.18 -2.66
C ASP A 434 19.09 19.76 -2.48
N VAL A 435 19.60 18.74 -3.19
CA VAL A 435 19.15 17.34 -2.98
C VAL A 435 20.20 16.56 -2.19
N CYS A 436 19.78 16.09 -1.02
CA CYS A 436 20.49 15.25 -0.06
C CYS A 436 21.44 14.24 -0.73
N THR A 437 22.73 14.40 -0.43
CA THR A 437 23.75 13.40 -0.78
C THR A 437 23.55 12.15 0.06
N LEU A 438 23.80 10.98 -0.54
CA LEU A 438 23.83 9.62 0.04
C LEU A 438 24.58 9.44 1.39
N GLN A 439 25.21 10.49 1.94
CA GLN A 439 25.75 10.52 3.29
C GLN A 439 24.67 10.49 4.39
N ASP A 440 23.44 10.95 4.10
CA ASP A 440 22.35 10.95 5.09
C ASP A 440 21.76 9.56 5.36
N PHE A 441 22.11 8.54 4.55
CA PHE A 441 21.66 7.15 4.72
C PHE A 441 22.69 6.22 5.38
N GLY A 442 23.80 6.75 5.91
CA GLY A 442 24.74 5.97 6.72
C GLY A 442 25.42 4.79 5.98
N VAL A 443 25.39 4.77 4.65
CA VAL A 443 26.10 3.76 3.85
C VAL A 443 27.58 4.13 3.81
N ILE A 444 28.32 3.65 4.81
CA ILE A 444 29.78 3.71 4.82
C ILE A 444 30.29 2.76 3.72
N PRO A 445 30.99 3.25 2.67
CA PRO A 445 31.62 2.34 1.70
C PRO A 445 32.60 1.42 2.45
N PRO A 446 32.59 0.10 2.20
CA PRO A 446 33.47 -0.81 2.92
C PRO A 446 34.93 -0.40 2.73
N SER A 447 35.66 -0.23 3.83
CA SER A 447 37.11 -0.10 3.78
C SER A 447 37.70 -1.40 3.24
N GLU A 448 38.53 -1.31 2.20
CA GLU A 448 39.25 -2.38 1.50
C GLU A 448 40.17 -3.24 2.40
N LYS A 449 39.63 -3.98 3.38
CA LYS A 449 40.45 -4.69 4.37
C LYS A 449 40.30 -6.19 4.47
N ASP A 450 39.48 -6.85 3.66
CA ASP A 450 39.56 -8.31 3.54
C ASP A 450 39.75 -8.75 2.09
N GLY A 451 40.87 -9.44 1.87
CA GLY A 451 41.37 -9.90 0.56
C GLY A 451 40.62 -11.09 -0.02
N SER A 452 39.30 -11.16 0.19
CA SER A 452 38.40 -12.11 -0.47
C SER A 452 37.33 -11.36 -1.26
N THR A 453 37.75 -10.45 -2.13
CA THR A 453 36.89 -9.98 -3.23
C THR A 453 36.57 -11.19 -4.12
N PRO A 454 35.28 -11.52 -4.34
CA PRO A 454 34.89 -12.42 -5.41
C PRO A 454 35.49 -11.87 -6.71
N GLU A 455 36.04 -12.74 -7.57
CA GLU A 455 36.44 -12.38 -8.93
C GLU A 455 35.22 -11.93 -9.73
N LEU A 456 34.78 -10.68 -9.53
CA LEU A 456 33.84 -9.96 -10.38
C LEU A 456 34.68 -9.20 -11.42
N ILE A 457 35.22 -9.97 -12.37
CA ILE A 457 35.67 -9.42 -13.66
C ILE A 457 34.57 -9.76 -14.66
N SER A 458 33.41 -9.11 -14.53
CA SER A 458 32.56 -8.87 -15.69
C SER A 458 32.98 -7.52 -16.25
N GLU A 459 33.24 -7.46 -17.56
CA GLU A 459 33.40 -6.19 -18.28
C GLU A 459 32.26 -5.27 -17.87
N ARG A 460 32.58 -4.08 -17.33
CA ARG A 460 31.55 -3.11 -16.95
C ARG A 460 30.69 -2.81 -18.17
N THR A 461 29.39 -3.02 -18.02
CA THR A 461 28.42 -2.63 -19.03
C THR A 461 27.99 -1.20 -18.77
N ASP A 462 28.72 -0.25 -19.36
CA ASP A 462 28.33 1.17 -19.32
C ASP A 462 27.09 1.47 -20.22
N TYR A 463 26.38 0.44 -20.71
CA TYR A 463 25.23 0.56 -21.61
C TYR A 463 24.30 -0.67 -21.58
N TRP A 464 23.03 -0.47 -21.92
CA TRP A 464 22.04 -1.54 -22.12
C TRP A 464 22.35 -2.38 -23.37
N GLN A 465 22.54 -3.69 -23.22
CA GLN A 465 22.63 -4.60 -24.37
C GLN A 465 21.23 -4.90 -24.93
N ILE A 466 21.14 -5.26 -26.21
CA ILE A 466 19.86 -5.61 -26.86
C ILE A 466 19.10 -6.68 -26.07
N THR A 467 19.80 -7.72 -25.61
CA THR A 467 19.22 -8.79 -24.79
C THR A 467 18.66 -8.29 -23.45
N HIS A 468 19.30 -7.29 -22.84
CA HIS A 468 18.78 -6.67 -21.61
C HIS A 468 17.52 -5.85 -21.91
N ILE A 469 17.51 -5.11 -23.03
CA ILE A 469 16.36 -4.31 -23.46
C ILE A 469 15.14 -5.21 -23.75
N GLU A 470 15.36 -6.35 -24.41
CA GLU A 470 14.32 -7.37 -24.62
C GLU A 470 13.79 -7.96 -23.31
N GLN A 471 14.66 -8.14 -22.30
CA GLN A 471 14.23 -8.59 -20.98
C GLN A 471 13.40 -7.51 -20.26
N VAL A 472 13.82 -6.24 -20.31
CA VAL A 472 13.02 -5.11 -19.77
C VAL A 472 11.63 -5.10 -20.41
N GLU A 473 11.54 -5.19 -21.73
CA GLU A 473 10.26 -5.22 -22.44
C GLU A 473 9.40 -6.41 -22.01
N ARG A 474 9.96 -7.62 -21.86
CA ARG A 474 9.24 -8.81 -21.41
C ARG A 474 8.62 -8.62 -20.02
N VAL A 475 9.30 -7.90 -19.12
CA VAL A 475 8.76 -7.57 -17.79
C VAL A 475 7.62 -6.57 -17.93
N LEU A 476 7.79 -5.49 -18.69
CA LEU A 476 6.73 -4.49 -18.89
C LEU A 476 5.49 -5.10 -19.56
N GLN A 477 5.65 -5.91 -20.61
CA GLN A 477 4.54 -6.62 -21.26
C GLN A 477 3.84 -7.64 -20.34
N SER A 478 4.49 -8.02 -19.25
CA SER A 478 3.96 -9.01 -18.31
C SER A 478 3.01 -8.40 -17.27
N ILE A 479 2.91 -7.08 -17.21
CA ILE A 479 2.09 -6.30 -16.28
C ILE A 479 1.00 -5.59 -17.10
N PRO A 480 -0.25 -5.46 -16.61
CA PRO A 480 -1.28 -4.72 -17.33
C PRO A 480 -0.82 -3.29 -17.66
N GLU A 481 -1.13 -2.81 -18.86
CA GLU A 481 -0.61 -1.53 -19.34
C GLU A 481 -1.06 -0.35 -18.45
N GLY A 482 -2.32 -0.33 -18.02
CA GLY A 482 -2.82 0.69 -17.10
C GLY A 482 -2.05 0.74 -15.79
N ASP A 483 -1.66 -0.43 -15.26
CA ASP A 483 -0.84 -0.53 -14.06
C ASP A 483 0.59 -0.07 -14.28
N ILE A 484 1.07 0.15 -15.49
CA ILE A 484 2.41 0.74 -15.74
C ILE A 484 2.27 2.24 -15.94
N LEU A 485 1.23 2.66 -16.67
CA LEU A 485 1.05 4.05 -17.09
C LEU A 485 0.41 4.94 -16.01
N PHE A 486 -0.44 4.38 -15.14
CA PHE A 486 -1.31 5.18 -14.28
C PHE A 486 -1.19 4.87 -12.78
N SER A 487 -0.57 3.75 -12.38
CA SER A 487 -0.48 3.32 -10.97
C SER A 487 0.88 3.65 -10.32
N PRO A 488 2.04 3.21 -10.84
CA PRO A 488 3.35 3.63 -10.37
C PRO A 488 3.82 4.83 -11.19
N LEU A 489 4.43 5.81 -10.52
CA LEU A 489 5.43 6.65 -11.18
C LEU A 489 6.56 5.72 -11.63
N LEU A 490 6.51 5.13 -12.82
CA LEU A 490 7.68 4.54 -13.46
C LEU A 490 8.20 5.56 -14.46
N SER A 491 9.15 6.38 -14.01
CA SER A 491 9.74 7.42 -14.85
C SER A 491 10.95 6.92 -15.60
N ARG A 492 11.75 6.03 -15.00
CA ARG A 492 13.05 5.61 -15.52
C ARG A 492 13.47 4.24 -15.02
N ILE A 493 14.12 3.47 -15.88
CA ILE A 493 14.90 2.29 -15.52
C ILE A 493 16.36 2.58 -15.87
N GLU A 494 17.20 2.71 -14.85
CA GLU A 494 18.59 3.16 -14.97
C GLU A 494 19.56 2.01 -14.69
N LEU A 495 20.46 1.72 -15.63
CA LEU A 495 21.57 0.80 -15.37
C LEU A 495 22.70 1.54 -14.64
N VAL A 496 23.12 0.99 -13.50
CA VAL A 496 24.17 1.54 -12.65
C VAL A 496 25.27 0.52 -12.38
N ALA A 497 26.52 0.98 -12.22
CA ALA A 497 27.64 0.09 -11.97
C ALA A 497 27.54 -0.67 -10.63
N SER A 498 26.96 -0.05 -9.59
CA SER A 498 26.75 -0.65 -8.27
C SER A 498 25.78 0.16 -7.43
N LEU A 499 24.98 -0.55 -6.63
CA LEU A 499 24.12 0.00 -5.56
C LEU A 499 24.68 -0.27 -4.15
N GLY A 500 25.93 -0.74 -4.08
CA GLY A 500 26.54 -1.26 -2.85
C GLY A 500 26.61 -2.79 -2.82
N PRO A 501 27.23 -3.37 -1.77
CA PRO A 501 27.44 -4.81 -1.68
C PRO A 501 26.13 -5.59 -1.62
N GLY A 502 25.91 -6.48 -2.59
CA GLY A 502 24.77 -7.41 -2.61
C GLY A 502 23.42 -6.82 -3.03
N VAL A 503 23.36 -5.52 -3.35
CA VAL A 503 22.13 -4.85 -3.82
C VAL A 503 22.05 -4.95 -5.35
N LEU A 504 21.00 -5.58 -5.85
CA LEU A 504 20.82 -5.87 -7.29
C LEU A 504 19.89 -4.86 -7.99
N GLY A 505 18.88 -4.39 -7.28
CA GLY A 505 17.94 -3.36 -7.73
C GLY A 505 17.60 -2.43 -6.57
N ALA A 506 17.09 -1.25 -6.90
CA ALA A 506 16.48 -0.35 -5.94
C ALA A 506 15.46 0.57 -6.62
N ARG A 507 14.26 0.62 -6.06
CA ARG A 507 13.22 1.59 -6.41
C ARG A 507 13.34 2.88 -5.58
N TYR A 508 13.13 4.03 -6.23
CA TYR A 508 13.17 5.36 -5.62
C TYR A 508 11.81 6.09 -5.70
N PRO A 509 11.50 7.01 -4.76
CA PRO A 509 10.21 7.71 -4.69
C PRO A 509 9.84 8.53 -5.94
N ASP A 510 10.83 9.00 -6.70
CA ASP A 510 10.65 9.77 -7.94
C ASP A 510 10.36 8.87 -9.17
N GLY A 511 10.18 7.58 -8.93
CA GLY A 511 9.84 6.62 -9.97
C GLY A 511 11.01 6.08 -10.76
N VAL A 512 12.23 6.33 -10.27
CA VAL A 512 13.43 5.73 -10.83
C VAL A 512 13.61 4.33 -10.24
N ILE A 513 13.84 3.34 -11.10
CA ILE A 513 14.35 2.03 -10.71
C ILE A 513 15.80 1.94 -11.17
N GLN A 514 16.72 1.74 -10.24
CA GLN A 514 18.12 1.48 -10.57
C GLN A 514 18.38 -0.02 -10.57
N ILE A 515 19.03 -0.51 -11.62
CA ILE A 515 19.47 -1.90 -11.76
C ILE A 515 20.99 -1.91 -11.74
N ALA A 516 21.59 -2.69 -10.84
CA ALA A 516 23.04 -2.83 -10.80
C ALA A 516 23.53 -3.77 -11.92
N ASP A 517 24.72 -3.52 -12.48
CA ASP A 517 25.39 -4.43 -13.44
C ASP A 517 25.42 -5.90 -12.94
N LEU A 518 25.61 -6.07 -11.63
CA LEU A 518 25.62 -7.37 -10.97
C LEU A 518 24.31 -8.16 -11.18
N ALA A 519 23.18 -7.48 -11.36
CA ALA A 519 21.86 -8.09 -11.57
C ALA A 519 21.68 -8.70 -12.97
N LEU A 520 22.46 -8.29 -13.97
CA LEU A 520 22.25 -8.68 -15.37
C LEU A 520 22.46 -10.18 -15.60
N ASN A 521 23.40 -10.80 -14.88
CA ASN A 521 23.77 -12.21 -15.04
C ASN A 521 24.03 -12.92 -13.70
N HIS A 522 23.26 -12.57 -12.67
CA HIS A 522 23.44 -13.10 -11.32
C HIS A 522 23.03 -14.58 -11.23
N LYS A 523 23.99 -15.49 -11.35
CA LYS A 523 23.77 -16.95 -11.33
C LYS A 523 22.96 -17.42 -10.12
N GLY A 524 23.25 -16.93 -8.92
CA GLY A 524 22.52 -17.34 -7.72
C GLY A 524 21.05 -16.91 -7.67
N ILE A 525 20.67 -15.84 -8.40
CA ILE A 525 19.26 -15.45 -8.55
C ILE A 525 18.63 -16.36 -9.59
N ALA A 526 19.29 -16.50 -10.74
CA ALA A 526 18.79 -17.34 -11.83
C ALA A 526 18.55 -18.79 -11.36
N GLU A 527 19.51 -19.42 -10.69
CA GLU A 527 19.38 -20.77 -10.14
C GLU A 527 18.23 -20.87 -9.12
N ALA A 528 18.08 -19.86 -8.26
CA ALA A 528 16.98 -19.82 -7.29
C ALA A 528 15.61 -19.59 -7.94
N TYR A 529 15.57 -19.10 -9.18
CA TYR A 529 14.38 -18.87 -9.99
C TYR A 529 14.33 -19.83 -11.19
N GLU A 530 14.73 -21.09 -10.99
CA GLU A 530 14.60 -22.17 -11.98
C GLU A 530 15.29 -21.88 -13.34
N ASN A 531 16.39 -21.11 -13.29
CA ASN A 531 17.20 -20.61 -14.42
C ASN A 531 16.53 -19.51 -15.26
N ILE A 532 15.55 -18.80 -14.71
CA ILE A 532 15.05 -17.56 -15.31
C ILE A 532 16.12 -16.48 -15.22
N GLU A 533 16.22 -15.65 -16.25
CA GLU A 533 17.22 -14.59 -16.33
C GLU A 533 17.08 -13.60 -15.16
N SER A 534 18.18 -13.31 -14.46
CA SER A 534 18.14 -12.57 -13.20
C SER A 534 17.59 -11.16 -13.32
N LEU A 535 17.83 -10.47 -14.45
CA LEU A 535 17.28 -9.14 -14.71
C LEU A 535 15.74 -9.15 -14.71
N LEU A 536 15.11 -10.18 -15.28
CA LEU A 536 13.64 -10.29 -15.29
C LEU A 536 13.08 -10.29 -13.86
N ILE A 537 13.70 -11.11 -13.01
CA ILE A 537 13.30 -11.28 -11.62
C ILE A 537 13.52 -10.00 -10.82
N VAL A 538 14.71 -9.41 -10.91
CA VAL A 538 15.06 -8.19 -10.16
C VAL A 538 14.18 -7.03 -10.60
N LEU A 539 13.99 -6.82 -11.91
CA LEU A 539 13.15 -5.73 -12.39
C LEU A 539 11.67 -5.92 -12.00
N ALA A 540 11.13 -7.13 -12.11
CA ALA A 540 9.76 -7.39 -11.66
C ALA A 540 9.61 -7.19 -10.14
N HIS A 541 10.62 -7.54 -9.35
CA HIS A 541 10.64 -7.26 -7.92
C HIS A 541 10.58 -5.76 -7.64
N GLU A 542 11.45 -4.95 -8.27
CA GLU A 542 11.43 -3.49 -8.08
C GLU A 542 10.13 -2.83 -8.59
N LEU A 543 9.55 -3.34 -9.68
CA LEU A 543 8.23 -2.91 -10.14
C LEU A 543 7.12 -3.32 -9.18
N GLY A 544 7.24 -4.48 -8.52
CA GLY A 544 6.36 -4.89 -7.44
C GLY A 544 6.33 -3.87 -6.30
N HIS A 545 7.49 -3.36 -5.88
CA HIS A 545 7.56 -2.22 -4.94
C HIS A 545 6.90 -0.97 -5.50
N GLY A 546 7.10 -0.67 -6.79
CA GLY A 546 6.49 0.49 -7.45
C GLY A 546 4.96 0.44 -7.47
N LEU A 547 4.39 -0.70 -7.84
CA LEU A 547 2.95 -0.93 -7.82
C LEU A 547 2.40 -0.84 -6.40
N GLN A 548 3.06 -1.51 -5.47
CA GLN A 548 2.59 -1.57 -4.09
C GLN A 548 2.65 -0.22 -3.39
N ILE A 549 3.74 0.55 -3.54
CA ILE A 549 4.02 1.73 -2.70
C ILE A 549 3.64 3.03 -3.43
N GLY A 550 3.58 3.01 -4.77
CA GLY A 550 3.21 4.20 -5.53
C GLY A 550 4.27 5.29 -5.45
N GLU A 551 3.84 6.55 -5.44
CA GLU A 551 4.73 7.71 -5.21
C GLU A 551 5.29 7.77 -3.77
N GLY A 552 4.71 6.99 -2.85
CA GLY A 552 5.09 6.96 -1.44
C GLY A 552 6.49 6.40 -1.19
N GLY A 553 7.00 6.62 0.03
CA GLY A 553 8.10 5.83 0.57
C GLY A 553 7.54 4.67 1.41
N SER A 554 8.26 3.56 1.52
CA SER A 554 7.95 2.51 2.51
C SER A 554 8.16 3.05 3.92
N GLN A 555 7.12 3.65 4.49
CA GLN A 555 7.16 4.28 5.81
C GLN A 555 6.30 3.48 6.78
N ILE A 556 6.75 3.42 8.04
CA ILE A 556 5.87 3.06 9.15
C ILE A 556 5.29 4.36 9.69
N HIS A 557 3.97 4.45 9.75
CA HIS A 557 3.31 5.59 10.36
C HIS A 557 3.30 5.42 11.87
N PHE A 558 3.68 6.49 12.58
CA PHE A 558 3.59 6.60 14.03
C PHE A 558 2.54 7.66 14.39
N PRO A 559 1.24 7.29 14.38
CA PRO A 559 0.15 8.21 14.69
C PRO A 559 0.13 8.62 16.18
N GLY A 560 1.04 9.53 16.58
CA GLY A 560 1.08 10.08 17.94
C GLY A 560 1.20 9.04 19.07
N ASN A 561 0.95 9.46 20.31
CA ASN A 561 1.12 8.59 21.49
C ASN A 561 -0.04 7.60 21.70
N ASP A 562 -1.22 7.85 21.10
CA ASP A 562 -2.45 7.12 21.44
C ASP A 562 -2.79 6.00 20.45
N HIS A 563 -2.20 5.97 19.24
CA HIS A 563 -2.48 4.94 18.23
C HIS A 563 -1.29 3.99 18.00
N ASP A 564 -1.58 2.75 17.59
CA ASP A 564 -0.55 1.77 17.25
C ASP A 564 0.15 2.21 15.96
N PRO A 565 1.47 1.98 15.83
CA PRO A 565 2.12 2.16 14.55
C PRO A 565 1.43 1.27 13.53
N THR A 566 1.37 1.76 12.30
CA THR A 566 0.85 1.01 11.16
C THR A 566 1.88 0.99 10.06
N PHE A 567 1.87 -0.07 9.26
CA PHE A 567 2.61 -0.04 8.01
C PHE A 567 1.98 1.03 7.11
N GLY A 568 2.81 1.75 6.36
CA GLY A 568 2.35 2.75 5.42
C GLY A 568 1.40 2.14 4.41
N GLN A 569 0.30 2.85 4.15
CA GLN A 569 -0.60 2.46 3.09
C GLN A 569 0.13 2.55 1.76
N GLY A 570 -0.04 1.52 0.94
CA GLY A 570 0.44 1.47 -0.42
C GLY A 570 -0.43 2.31 -1.35
N GLU A 571 -0.32 2.04 -2.66
CA GLU A 571 -1.32 2.51 -3.63
C GLU A 571 -2.70 2.00 -3.25
N SER A 572 -3.67 2.91 -3.26
CA SER A 572 -5.05 2.66 -2.81
C SER A 572 -5.78 1.58 -3.60
N VAL A 573 -5.33 1.32 -4.82
CA VAL A 573 -5.83 0.25 -5.69
C VAL A 573 -5.56 -1.13 -5.07
N TYR A 574 -4.49 -1.28 -4.30
CA TYR A 574 -4.09 -2.57 -3.74
C TYR A 574 -4.42 -2.64 -2.25
N ASP A 575 -5.14 -3.69 -1.83
CA ASP A 575 -5.51 -3.90 -0.42
C ASP A 575 -4.31 -4.43 0.38
N PHE A 576 -3.39 -3.53 0.71
CA PHE A 576 -2.18 -3.93 1.42
C PHE A 576 -2.45 -4.42 2.85
N ASP A 577 -3.54 -3.97 3.49
CA ASP A 577 -3.95 -4.47 4.80
C ASP A 577 -4.34 -5.96 4.73
N GLU A 578 -5.06 -6.37 3.68
CA GLU A 578 -5.30 -7.79 3.43
C GLU A 578 -3.99 -8.57 3.25
N TRP A 579 -3.03 -8.03 2.49
CA TRP A 579 -1.72 -8.66 2.31
C TRP A 579 -0.98 -8.85 3.63
N LEU A 580 -0.96 -7.82 4.49
CA LEU A 580 -0.36 -7.88 5.82
C LEU A 580 -1.02 -8.98 6.66
N ASN A 581 -2.35 -9.10 6.60
CA ASN A 581 -3.11 -10.12 7.32
C ASN A 581 -2.80 -11.55 6.84
N LEU A 582 -2.60 -11.77 5.53
CA LEU A 582 -2.23 -13.09 5.00
C LEU A 582 -0.96 -13.64 5.67
N SER A 583 0.01 -12.78 5.95
CA SER A 583 1.25 -13.15 6.64
C SER A 583 1.25 -12.86 8.14
N GLY A 584 0.19 -12.21 8.63
CA GLY A 584 0.04 -11.71 9.99
C GLY A 584 1.17 -10.77 10.40
N TRP A 585 1.59 -9.89 9.48
CA TRP A 585 2.55 -8.85 9.75
C TRP A 585 2.01 -7.88 10.81
N ARG A 586 2.82 -7.57 11.82
CA ARG A 586 2.48 -6.61 12.87
C ARG A 586 3.69 -5.74 13.18
N VAL A 587 3.45 -4.48 13.55
CA VAL A 587 4.45 -3.56 14.09
C VAL A 587 4.06 -3.17 15.51
N TYR A 588 5.05 -3.00 16.39
CA TYR A 588 4.82 -2.75 17.82
C TYR A 588 5.17 -1.31 18.18
N ARG A 589 4.42 -0.73 19.14
CA ARG A 589 4.72 0.59 19.71
C ARG A 589 6.05 0.55 20.46
N ARG A 590 6.77 1.67 20.46
CA ARG A 590 8.08 1.76 21.11
C ARG A 590 8.00 1.49 22.62
N GLU A 591 6.90 1.86 23.26
CA GLU A 591 6.69 1.69 24.71
C GLU A 591 6.48 0.23 25.10
N GLN A 592 6.04 -0.61 24.16
CA GLN A 592 5.78 -2.03 24.40
C GLN A 592 7.06 -2.85 24.48
N TYR A 593 8.16 -2.39 23.87
CA TYR A 593 9.37 -3.20 23.78
C TYR A 593 10.67 -2.47 24.11
N LYS A 594 11.64 -3.25 24.56
CA LYS A 594 13.02 -2.81 24.71
C LYS A 594 14.00 -3.92 24.30
N PRO A 595 15.17 -3.58 23.74
CA PRO A 595 16.22 -4.55 23.46
C PRO A 595 16.60 -5.33 24.73
N GLY A 596 16.71 -6.65 24.61
CA GLY A 596 17.25 -7.50 25.66
C GLY A 596 18.76 -7.35 25.82
N GLN A 597 19.33 -7.93 26.87
CA GLN A 597 20.74 -7.72 27.24
C GLN A 597 21.73 -8.25 26.18
N ASN A 598 21.36 -9.33 25.49
CA ASN A 598 22.26 -10.05 24.59
C ASN A 598 22.08 -9.65 23.12
N GLY A 599 21.22 -8.66 22.82
CA GLY A 599 20.92 -8.20 21.46
C GLY A 599 20.14 -9.17 20.56
N ASN A 600 19.99 -10.44 20.97
CA ASN A 600 19.23 -11.48 20.26
C ASN A 600 17.84 -11.73 20.85
N THR A 601 17.46 -10.93 21.85
CA THR A 601 16.16 -10.99 22.52
C THR A 601 15.54 -9.61 22.54
N ILE A 602 14.22 -9.57 22.63
CA ILE A 602 13.43 -8.37 22.88
C ILE A 602 12.58 -8.62 24.12
N ILE A 603 12.45 -7.61 24.98
CA ILE A 603 11.48 -7.66 26.08
C ILE A 603 10.23 -6.96 25.56
N LEU A 604 9.18 -7.71 25.24
CA LEU A 604 7.90 -7.25 24.72
C LEU A 604 6.83 -7.44 25.80
N ASP A 605 6.16 -6.36 26.22
CA ASP A 605 5.19 -6.33 27.32
C ASP A 605 5.69 -6.97 28.62
N GLY A 606 7.00 -6.87 28.87
CA GLY A 606 7.67 -7.44 30.04
C GLY A 606 8.12 -8.89 29.90
N GLU A 607 7.80 -9.56 28.79
CA GLU A 607 8.26 -10.91 28.48
C GLU A 607 9.50 -10.89 27.57
N GLU A 608 10.54 -11.66 27.92
CA GLU A 608 11.76 -11.75 27.10
C GLU A 608 11.62 -12.84 26.03
N LEU A 609 11.56 -12.42 24.77
CA LEU A 609 11.33 -13.25 23.59
C LEU A 609 12.56 -13.25 22.68
N SER A 610 12.79 -14.37 22.00
CA SER A 610 13.90 -14.50 21.03
C SER A 610 13.56 -13.82 19.70
N LEU A 611 14.53 -13.10 19.12
CA LEU A 611 14.43 -12.57 17.76
C LEU A 611 14.74 -13.67 16.73
N ASN A 612 14.13 -13.55 15.54
CA ASN A 612 14.34 -14.39 14.36
C ASN A 612 14.14 -15.89 14.60
N LYS A 613 13.32 -16.24 15.59
CA LYS A 613 12.93 -17.62 15.92
C LYS A 613 11.43 -17.66 16.23
N PRO A 614 10.76 -18.79 15.96
CA PRO A 614 9.39 -18.99 16.41
C PRO A 614 9.31 -18.88 17.94
N VAL A 615 8.39 -18.04 18.41
CA VAL A 615 8.06 -17.86 19.83
C VAL A 615 6.55 -17.85 20.01
N GLU A 616 6.07 -18.39 21.13
CA GLU A 616 4.67 -18.26 21.52
C GLU A 616 4.44 -16.90 22.16
N TYR A 617 3.49 -16.12 21.64
CA TYR A 617 3.12 -14.83 22.22
C TYR A 617 1.63 -14.59 21.99
N ASN A 618 0.88 -14.30 23.07
CA ASN A 618 -0.58 -14.13 23.05
C ASN A 618 -1.37 -15.28 22.40
N GLY A 619 -0.85 -16.51 22.48
CA GLY A 619 -1.50 -17.71 21.93
C GLY A 619 -1.26 -17.94 20.44
N GLU A 620 -0.36 -17.17 19.82
CA GLU A 620 0.10 -17.34 18.44
C GLU A 620 1.60 -17.64 18.40
N THR A 621 2.02 -18.49 17.47
CA THR A 621 3.44 -18.69 17.18
C THR A 621 3.90 -17.63 16.18
N ILE A 622 4.73 -16.68 16.61
CA ILE A 622 5.22 -15.57 15.80
C ILE A 622 6.74 -15.60 15.64
N ILE A 623 7.27 -14.90 14.64
CA ILE A 623 8.69 -14.60 14.51
C ILE A 623 8.86 -13.08 14.64
N LEU A 624 9.71 -12.66 15.58
CA LEU A 624 10.02 -11.24 15.82
C LEU A 624 11.28 -10.82 15.07
N SER A 625 11.21 -9.71 14.36
CA SER A 625 12.35 -9.06 13.71
C SER A 625 12.51 -7.63 14.24
N TYR A 626 13.74 -7.24 14.55
CA TYR A 626 14.05 -5.93 15.13
C TYR A 626 15.08 -5.19 14.28
N ASP A 627 14.63 -4.14 13.60
CA ASP A 627 15.51 -3.20 12.90
C ASP A 627 16.08 -2.21 13.93
N ARG A 628 17.36 -2.39 14.28
CA ARG A 628 18.06 -1.55 15.25
C ARG A 628 18.27 -0.12 14.75
N TRP A 629 18.40 0.08 13.45
CA TRP A 629 18.71 1.38 12.85
C TRP A 629 17.49 2.29 12.89
N ARG A 630 16.36 1.75 12.46
CA ARG A 630 15.07 2.46 12.52
C ARG A 630 14.41 2.33 13.89
N ASN A 631 14.95 1.47 14.75
CA ASN A 631 14.41 1.15 16.07
C ASN A 631 12.96 0.65 15.99
N ILE A 632 12.68 -0.25 15.05
CA ILE A 632 11.35 -0.80 14.76
C ILE A 632 11.32 -2.28 15.11
N LEU A 633 10.35 -2.70 15.92
CA LEU A 633 10.03 -4.11 16.14
C LEU A 633 8.80 -4.49 15.32
N GLN A 634 8.91 -5.59 14.58
CA GLN A 634 7.83 -6.17 13.82
C GLN A 634 7.77 -7.69 14.02
N SER A 635 6.65 -8.30 13.70
CA SER A 635 6.47 -9.75 13.67
C SER A 635 5.65 -10.20 12.48
N TYR A 636 5.72 -11.50 12.20
CA TYR A 636 4.83 -12.23 11.30
C TYR A 636 4.52 -13.61 11.90
N ARG A 637 3.47 -14.30 11.44
CA ARG A 637 3.15 -15.65 11.95
C ARG A 637 4.16 -16.67 11.46
N ALA A 638 4.58 -17.57 12.33
CA ALA A 638 5.59 -18.57 12.00
C ALA A 638 5.09 -19.63 10.99
N ASP A 639 3.78 -19.82 10.90
CA ASP A 639 3.08 -20.72 9.98
C ASP A 639 2.63 -20.03 8.68
N SER A 640 2.85 -18.72 8.55
CA SER A 640 2.52 -17.99 7.32
C SER A 640 3.30 -18.50 6.12
N GLU A 641 2.63 -18.53 4.98
CA GLU A 641 3.18 -18.92 3.70
C GLU A 641 3.81 -17.70 3.00
N PHE A 642 5.01 -17.89 2.47
CA PHE A 642 5.81 -16.84 1.82
C PHE A 642 6.31 -17.35 0.48
N SER A 643 6.78 -16.43 -0.35
CA SER A 643 7.73 -16.79 -1.41
C SER A 643 8.89 -17.59 -0.80
N ASN A 644 9.49 -18.50 -1.56
CA ASN A 644 10.56 -19.36 -1.03
C ASN A 644 11.85 -18.61 -0.70
N ARG A 645 11.90 -17.29 -0.94
CA ARG A 645 13.06 -16.45 -0.71
C ARG A 645 13.07 -16.00 0.73
N TRP A 646 14.22 -16.14 1.38
CA TRP A 646 14.39 -15.66 2.76
C TRP A 646 14.13 -14.15 2.87
N TYR A 647 14.36 -13.41 1.78
CA TYR A 647 14.18 -11.97 1.71
C TYR A 647 12.72 -11.53 1.86
N ALA A 648 11.76 -12.35 1.43
CA ALA A 648 10.32 -12.11 1.64
C ALA A 648 9.93 -12.04 3.13
N LYS A 649 10.79 -12.51 4.04
CA LYS A 649 10.57 -12.49 5.50
C LYS A 649 11.22 -11.29 6.18
N MET A 650 11.80 -10.36 5.42
CA MET A 650 12.50 -9.19 5.95
C MET A 650 11.54 -8.04 6.27
N SER A 651 10.54 -7.84 5.44
CA SER A 651 9.51 -6.81 5.62
C SER A 651 8.27 -7.17 4.80
N PRO A 652 7.10 -6.58 5.08
CA PRO A 652 5.91 -6.85 4.29
C PRO A 652 5.98 -6.30 2.86
N TRP A 653 6.84 -5.31 2.60
CA TRP A 653 7.11 -4.81 1.25
C TRP A 653 7.95 -5.81 0.44
N GLU A 654 8.99 -6.38 1.05
CA GLU A 654 9.78 -7.43 0.39
C GLU A 654 8.97 -8.70 0.15
N ASP A 655 8.04 -8.99 1.05
CA ASP A 655 7.09 -10.09 0.89
C ASP A 655 6.25 -9.92 -0.39
N PHE A 656 5.64 -8.75 -0.56
CA PHE A 656 4.86 -8.43 -1.75
C PHE A 656 5.71 -8.46 -3.02
N ALA A 657 6.85 -7.76 -3.05
CA ALA A 657 7.70 -7.66 -4.23
C ALA A 657 8.26 -9.02 -4.68
N GLU A 658 8.70 -9.88 -3.75
CA GLU A 658 9.15 -11.24 -4.07
C GLU A 658 7.98 -12.09 -4.60
N ALA A 659 6.82 -12.06 -3.93
CA ALA A 659 5.64 -12.80 -4.39
C ALA A 659 5.15 -12.31 -5.76
N PHE A 660 5.20 -11.00 -6.03
CA PHE A 660 4.86 -10.44 -7.33
C PHE A 660 5.82 -10.93 -8.43
N SER A 661 7.13 -10.94 -8.18
CA SER A 661 8.10 -11.49 -9.15
C SER A 661 7.86 -12.98 -9.43
N GLU A 662 7.48 -13.77 -8.42
CA GLU A 662 7.09 -15.17 -8.60
C GLU A 662 5.75 -15.31 -9.32
N TYR A 663 4.76 -14.47 -9.04
CA TYR A 663 3.49 -14.48 -9.75
C TYR A 663 3.70 -14.27 -11.25
N ILE A 664 4.58 -13.35 -11.62
CA ILE A 664 4.86 -13.02 -13.02
C ILE A 664 5.61 -14.15 -13.75
N PHE A 665 6.60 -14.77 -13.10
CA PHE A 665 7.53 -15.68 -13.80
C PHE A 665 7.55 -17.13 -13.32
N LEU A 666 7.08 -17.41 -12.11
CA LEU A 666 6.98 -18.75 -11.50
C LEU A 666 5.62 -18.97 -10.82
N PRO A 667 4.49 -18.78 -11.53
CA PRO A 667 3.16 -18.83 -10.93
C PRO A 667 2.87 -20.18 -10.25
N ASP A 668 3.40 -21.27 -10.81
CA ASP A 668 3.29 -22.62 -10.25
C ASP A 668 3.94 -22.79 -8.88
N ARG A 669 5.06 -22.08 -8.66
CA ARG A 669 5.79 -22.08 -7.40
C ARG A 669 5.01 -21.33 -6.34
N LEU A 670 4.63 -20.08 -6.63
CA LEU A 670 3.86 -19.28 -5.71
C LEU A 670 2.53 -19.94 -5.34
N LEU A 671 1.81 -20.50 -6.32
CA LEU A 671 0.56 -21.20 -6.07
C LEU A 671 0.70 -22.44 -5.18
N ARG A 672 1.86 -23.10 -5.21
CA ARG A 672 2.15 -24.26 -4.34
C ARG A 672 2.55 -23.82 -2.93
N ASP A 673 3.34 -22.76 -2.83
CA ASP A 673 4.03 -22.39 -1.61
C ASP A 673 3.29 -21.30 -0.81
N ALA A 674 2.42 -20.51 -1.46
CA ALA A 674 1.56 -19.47 -0.89
C ALA A 674 0.29 -19.20 -1.77
N PRO A 675 -0.62 -20.18 -1.95
CA PRO A 675 -1.86 -20.05 -2.74
C PRO A 675 -2.72 -18.82 -2.42
N GLU A 676 -2.80 -18.36 -1.18
CA GLU A 676 -3.59 -17.17 -0.80
C GLU A 676 -2.96 -15.88 -1.37
N LYS A 677 -1.62 -15.79 -1.37
CA LYS A 677 -0.90 -14.69 -2.01
C LYS A 677 -1.04 -14.73 -3.53
N PHE A 678 -1.01 -15.93 -4.11
CA PHE A 678 -1.32 -16.10 -5.52
C PHE A 678 -2.73 -15.61 -5.84
N LEU A 679 -3.74 -16.01 -5.05
CA LEU A 679 -5.13 -15.56 -5.21
C LEU A 679 -5.22 -14.04 -5.10
N HIS A 680 -4.56 -13.45 -4.09
CA HIS A 680 -4.54 -12.01 -3.88
C HIS A 680 -4.01 -11.27 -5.12
N LEU A 681 -2.87 -11.70 -5.67
CA LEU A 681 -2.30 -11.08 -6.88
C LEU A 681 -3.16 -11.35 -8.13
N GLU A 682 -3.73 -12.54 -8.25
CA GLU A 682 -4.59 -12.90 -9.38
C GLU A 682 -5.89 -12.10 -9.41
N LEU A 683 -6.47 -11.77 -8.25
CA LEU A 683 -7.64 -10.90 -8.17
C LEU A 683 -7.34 -9.45 -8.61
N GLU A 684 -6.10 -8.98 -8.44
CA GLU A 684 -5.68 -7.67 -8.94
C GLU A 684 -5.33 -7.70 -10.43
N PHE A 685 -4.38 -8.55 -10.81
CA PHE A 685 -3.74 -8.46 -12.13
C PHE A 685 -4.40 -9.34 -13.19
N LYS A 686 -5.20 -10.34 -12.78
CA LYS A 686 -5.97 -11.24 -13.65
C LYS A 686 -5.18 -11.88 -14.79
N LYS A 687 -3.85 -11.98 -14.63
CA LYS A 687 -2.94 -12.44 -15.68
C LYS A 687 -3.25 -13.88 -16.12
N TYR A 688 -3.76 -14.69 -15.20
CA TYR A 688 -4.02 -16.10 -15.42
C TYR A 688 -5.50 -16.45 -15.38
N GLU A 689 -6.41 -15.49 -15.60
CA GLU A 689 -7.85 -15.71 -15.46
C GLU A 689 -8.37 -16.76 -16.47
N ASP A 690 -7.80 -16.74 -17.68
CA ASP A 690 -8.10 -17.67 -18.76
C ASP A 690 -7.31 -19.00 -18.66
N ASN A 691 -6.35 -19.11 -17.73
CA ASN A 691 -5.57 -20.33 -17.53
C ASN A 691 -6.35 -21.32 -16.64
N GLN A 692 -7.25 -22.08 -17.26
CA GLN A 692 -8.13 -23.03 -16.57
C GLN A 692 -7.39 -24.02 -15.66
N GLU A 693 -6.18 -24.43 -16.01
CA GLU A 693 -5.40 -25.39 -15.22
C GLU A 693 -4.83 -24.75 -13.95
N LEU A 694 -4.26 -23.54 -14.03
CA LEU A 694 -3.84 -22.78 -12.84
C LEU A 694 -5.03 -22.49 -11.94
N GLN A 695 -6.16 -22.03 -12.50
CA GLN A 695 -7.39 -21.75 -11.73
C GLN A 695 -7.96 -23.01 -11.05
N ARG A 696 -7.84 -24.18 -11.68
CA ARG A 696 -8.24 -25.46 -11.06
C ARG A 696 -7.31 -25.84 -9.90
N ARG A 697 -6.00 -25.65 -10.07
CA ARG A 697 -5.00 -25.93 -9.04
C ARG A 697 -5.13 -24.99 -7.85
N LEU A 698 -5.37 -23.71 -8.08
CA LEU A 698 -5.62 -22.71 -7.04
C LEU A 698 -6.80 -23.14 -6.16
N ARG A 699 -7.94 -23.47 -6.78
CA ARG A 699 -9.12 -23.98 -6.07
C ARG A 699 -8.83 -25.26 -5.28
N THR A 700 -7.96 -26.13 -5.80
CA THR A 700 -7.56 -27.36 -5.12
C THR A 700 -6.68 -27.07 -3.90
N ALA A 701 -5.70 -26.16 -4.04
CA ALA A 701 -4.80 -25.77 -2.97
C ALA A 701 -5.56 -25.09 -1.82
N LEU A 702 -6.41 -24.10 -2.15
CA LEU A 702 -7.23 -23.39 -1.16
C LEU A 702 -8.21 -24.32 -0.42
N ALA A 703 -8.72 -25.37 -1.08
CA ALA A 703 -9.60 -26.35 -0.44
C ALA A 703 -8.88 -27.30 0.53
N GLN A 704 -7.56 -27.46 0.41
CA GLN A 704 -6.76 -28.33 1.29
C GLN A 704 -6.37 -27.66 2.60
N ASN A 705 -6.47 -26.32 2.68
CA ASN A 705 -6.14 -25.52 3.85
C ASN A 705 -7.40 -24.86 4.47
N PRO A 706 -8.37 -25.63 5.01
CA PRO A 706 -9.61 -25.10 5.58
C PRO A 706 -9.38 -24.19 6.82
N ASP A 707 -8.31 -24.43 7.59
CA ASP A 707 -8.01 -23.66 8.81
C ASP A 707 -7.37 -22.29 8.52
N LEU A 708 -6.77 -22.11 7.33
CA LEU A 708 -6.31 -20.81 6.82
C LEU A 708 -7.45 -20.01 6.17
N THR A 709 -8.56 -20.69 5.86
CA THR A 709 -9.72 -20.11 5.19
C THR A 709 -10.86 -19.75 6.16
N LEU A 710 -10.73 -20.10 7.45
CA LEU A 710 -11.69 -19.89 8.56
C LEU A 710 -11.19 -18.92 9.65
N LYS A 711 -10.08 -18.22 9.42
CA LYS A 711 -9.54 -17.17 10.29
C LYS A 711 -9.25 -15.93 9.45
#